data_AF-A0A662Y4T7-F1
#
_entry.id   AF-A0A662Y4T7-F1
#
_cell.length_a   1.000
_cell.length_b   1.000
_cell.length_c   1.000
_cell.angle_alpha   90.00
_cell.angle_beta   90.00
_cell.angle_gamma   90.00
#
_symmetry.space_group_name_H-M   'P 1'
#
loop_
_entity.id
_entity.type
_entity.pdbx_description
1 polymer ?
#
loop_
_entity_poly.entity_id
_entity_poly.type
_entity_poly.pdbx_seq_one_letter_code
_entity_poly.pdbx_strand_id
1 'polypeptide(L)'
;MAALSPATLLQLALSAASLWLLVKILTDLQRKLRIARGLAPLPGPQGVWLLGNMPAYIKNRDRIYHFLVTDPKDVQHILSSNFSNYVKPQGFLDAFHEVFENSFFAMNHHSQASDGGAGWKLQRKVAAKVFTTANFRVFLEQVFTRHADETLTAAQEEASKAKLTGDGSFRCDMQETSARYTLQSIFDVAFGLPLNEVADAREFAEHMGFVNEHCARRLFVKQYYKLLRWVMPSERELRRHTREIRAVADAVLLRRLREPVEQLNSRSDLLSLFIQKARELAVSEKSSQEGGEGGGPRAASLLGAETLRSIILTFVFAGRDTTAECLTYAFYAIATHPRVQQRIVEELETVKAVDSSGTFTFDSVKRLKYLEAVVFETVRLYPALPFNVKNAVADDHLPDGTFVPAGVDVVFSPWYMGRNGALWGDDPLDFRPERWLEMATRPSAYEFPAFQAGPRVCLGMNMAVLEAKLFLATTLRRFHVDIPVDEKRERDYVAKMGLFKLLASALGIKKTQVRILVVGLDNSGKTTLVNHLKPKKSQAHEVVPTIGFQVEEFTKANLNFTVFDMSGQSRYRSLWENYYSDVQAIIYVLDSTDSIRMCVAKDELEQLVEHKELAARKLPILFFANKMDLANALTPVECMQHLELESLGGKSWHIT
;
A
#
# COMPACT_ATOMS: atom_id res chain seq x y z
N MET A 1 22.22 54.09 -26.49
CA MET A 1 22.51 52.72 -26.02
C MET A 1 22.34 51.78 -27.19
N ALA A 2 23.42 51.16 -27.68
CA ALA A 2 23.32 50.20 -28.78
C ALA A 2 22.63 48.92 -28.28
N ALA A 3 21.55 48.49 -28.94
CA ALA A 3 20.86 47.26 -28.61
C ALA A 3 21.76 46.06 -28.93
N LEU A 4 21.94 45.16 -27.97
CA LEU A 4 22.70 43.92 -28.16
C LEU A 4 22.03 43.06 -29.24
N SER A 5 22.84 42.42 -30.09
CA SER A 5 22.31 41.52 -31.12
C SER A 5 21.60 40.31 -30.49
N PRO A 6 20.58 39.73 -31.14
CA PRO A 6 19.92 38.51 -30.67
C PRO A 6 20.88 37.35 -30.38
N ALA A 7 21.96 37.24 -31.17
CA ALA A 7 23.01 36.24 -30.97
C ALA A 7 23.79 36.48 -29.67
N THR A 8 24.14 37.74 -29.38
CA THR A 8 24.83 38.13 -28.15
C THR A 8 23.95 37.90 -26.92
N LEU A 9 22.65 38.18 -27.01
CA LEU A 9 21.68 37.90 -25.95
C LEU A 9 21.53 36.40 -25.68
N LEU A 10 21.46 35.56 -26.73
CA LEU A 10 21.40 34.10 -26.59
C LEU A 10 22.68 33.54 -25.95
N GLN A 11 23.84 34.04 -26.34
CA GLN A 11 25.13 33.59 -25.80
C GLN A 11 25.30 34.00 -24.32
N LEU A 12 24.86 35.20 -23.94
CA LEU A 12 24.80 35.64 -22.54
C LEU A 12 23.81 34.78 -21.73
N ALA A 13 22.64 34.45 -22.30
CA ALA A 13 21.66 33.59 -21.64
C ALA A 13 22.18 32.17 -21.42
N LEU A 14 22.85 31.56 -22.41
CA LEU A 14 23.47 30.24 -22.29
C LEU A 14 24.63 30.25 -21.28
N SER A 15 25.44 31.31 -21.26
CA SER A 15 26.54 31.46 -20.29
C SER A 15 26.02 31.64 -18.86
N ALA A 16 24.98 32.46 -18.67
CA ALA A 16 24.30 32.63 -17.38
C ALA A 16 23.65 31.33 -16.91
N ALA A 17 22.99 30.58 -17.80
CA ALA A 17 22.40 29.27 -17.49
C ALA A 17 23.48 28.24 -17.09
N SER A 18 24.63 28.26 -17.78
CA SER A 18 25.76 27.37 -17.48
C SER A 18 26.39 27.70 -16.13
N LEU A 19 26.61 28.99 -15.83
CA LEU A 19 27.12 29.44 -14.54
C LEU A 19 26.15 29.12 -13.39
N TRP A 20 24.85 29.36 -13.60
CA TRP A 20 23.81 28.99 -12.64
C TRP A 20 23.80 27.49 -12.36
N LEU A 21 23.90 26.66 -13.41
CA LEU A 21 23.97 25.21 -13.27
C LEU A 21 25.22 24.77 -12.50
N LEU A 22 26.39 25.36 -12.80
CA LEU A 22 27.64 25.08 -12.11
C LEU A 22 27.56 25.43 -10.61
N VAL A 23 27.07 26.63 -10.27
CA VAL A 23 26.88 27.07 -8.88
C VAL A 23 25.91 26.13 -8.16
N LYS A 24 24.82 25.72 -8.83
CA LYS A 24 23.85 24.77 -8.26
C LYS A 24 24.46 23.39 -8.01
N ILE A 25 25.30 22.88 -8.91
CA ILE A 25 26.01 21.61 -8.74
C ILE A 25 27.00 21.70 -7.58
N LEU A 26 27.79 22.78 -7.51
CA LEU A 26 28.78 22.97 -6.45
C LEU A 26 28.13 23.11 -5.06
N THR A 27 27.05 23.87 -4.96
CA THR A 27 26.30 24.03 -3.71
C THR A 27 25.63 22.72 -3.27
N ASP A 28 25.04 21.94 -4.19
CA ASP A 28 24.48 20.62 -3.88
C ASP A 28 25.57 19.62 -3.44
N LEU A 29 26.74 19.66 -4.09
CA LEU A 29 27.89 18.83 -3.72
C LEU A 29 28.43 19.20 -2.34
N GLN A 30 28.62 20.50 -2.05
CA GLN A 30 29.04 20.98 -0.73
C GLN A 30 28.04 20.57 0.37
N ARG A 31 26.74 20.71 0.10
CA ARG A 31 25.68 20.26 1.02
C ARG A 31 25.79 18.76 1.28
N LYS A 32 25.93 17.94 0.24
CA LYS A 32 26.07 16.48 0.36
C LYS A 32 27.31 16.08 1.14
N LEU A 33 28.45 16.73 0.90
CA LEU A 33 29.69 16.48 1.63
C LEU A 33 29.56 16.86 3.11
N ARG A 34 28.91 18.00 3.43
CA ARG A 34 28.64 18.39 4.82
C ARG A 34 27.76 17.36 5.52
N ILE A 35 26.68 16.92 4.87
CA ILE A 35 25.79 15.88 5.40
C ILE A 35 26.55 14.58 5.62
N ALA A 36 27.34 14.13 4.64
CA ALA A 36 28.12 12.90 4.74
C ALA A 36 29.14 12.96 5.89
N ARG A 37 29.79 14.11 6.12
CA ARG A 37 30.70 14.31 7.25
C ARG A 37 29.96 14.29 8.58
N GLY A 38 28.81 14.96 8.67
CA GLY A 38 28.01 14.98 9.90
C GLY A 38 27.43 13.62 10.29
N LEU A 39 27.08 12.79 9.30
CA LEU A 39 26.58 11.42 9.53
C LEU A 39 27.69 10.36 9.64
N ALA A 40 28.96 10.70 9.37
CA ALA A 40 30.08 9.76 9.42
C ALA A 40 30.26 9.02 10.76
N PRO A 41 29.93 9.61 11.94
CA PRO A 41 30.01 8.89 13.22
C PRO A 41 28.96 7.79 13.39
N LEU A 42 27.87 7.80 12.61
CA LEU A 42 26.78 6.85 12.75
C LEU A 42 27.07 5.56 11.99
N PRO A 43 26.74 4.39 12.58
CA PRO A 43 26.92 3.11 11.90
C PRO A 43 26.03 3.05 10.65
N GLY A 44 26.64 2.68 9.52
CA GLY A 44 25.93 2.60 8.25
C GLY A 44 26.78 1.97 7.15
N PRO A 45 26.18 1.69 5.99
CA PRO A 45 26.91 1.15 4.84
C PRO A 45 28.05 2.10 4.46
N GLN A 46 29.24 1.53 4.25
CA GLN A 46 30.46 2.27 3.96
C GLN A 46 30.46 2.81 2.52
N GLY A 47 30.78 4.10 2.40
CA GLY A 47 30.84 4.82 1.13
C GLY A 47 32.25 4.95 0.57
N VAL A 48 32.36 5.34 -0.69
CA VAL A 48 33.63 5.69 -1.34
C VAL A 48 34.00 7.13 -0.98
N TRP A 49 35.24 7.41 -0.61
CA TRP A 49 35.72 8.70 -0.07
C TRP A 49 35.22 9.98 -0.78
N LEU A 50 35.12 10.00 -2.11
CA LEU A 50 34.61 11.17 -2.87
C LEU A 50 33.08 11.15 -3.07
N LEU A 51 32.50 9.95 -3.15
CA LEU A 51 31.10 9.74 -3.53
C LEU A 51 30.21 9.44 -2.30
N GLY A 52 30.79 9.27 -1.12
CA GLY A 52 30.09 8.67 0.02
C GLY A 52 29.39 7.39 -0.41
N ASN A 53 28.14 7.21 0.02
CA ASN A 53 27.36 6.03 -0.31
C ASN A 53 26.83 6.01 -1.76
N MET A 54 27.16 6.97 -2.64
CA MET A 54 26.62 7.02 -4.01
C MET A 54 26.78 5.71 -4.80
N PRO A 55 27.93 4.99 -4.78
CA PRO A 55 28.04 3.72 -5.48
C PRO A 55 27.10 2.65 -4.91
N ALA A 56 26.91 2.62 -3.58
CA ALA A 56 25.90 1.78 -2.93
C ALA A 56 24.46 2.25 -3.22
N TYR A 57 24.25 3.55 -3.44
CA TYR A 57 22.97 4.16 -3.86
C TYR A 57 22.66 3.86 -5.33
N ILE A 58 23.68 3.77 -6.19
CA ILE A 58 23.57 3.40 -7.60
C ILE A 58 23.39 1.88 -7.75
N LYS A 59 24.06 1.09 -6.91
CA LYS A 59 24.00 -0.38 -6.90
C LYS A 59 22.73 -0.91 -6.21
N ASN A 60 22.29 -0.23 -5.14
CA ASN A 60 21.08 -0.52 -4.38
C ASN A 60 20.12 0.69 -4.44
N ARG A 61 19.65 1.04 -5.66
CA ARG A 61 18.70 2.15 -5.89
C ARG A 61 17.36 1.97 -5.17
N ASP A 62 17.13 0.75 -4.70
CA ASP A 62 16.00 0.24 -3.96
C ASP A 62 16.16 0.33 -2.43
N ARG A 63 17.35 0.69 -1.92
CA ARG A 63 17.59 0.87 -0.48
C ARG A 63 17.51 2.33 -0.07
N ILE A 64 16.78 2.57 1.02
CA ILE A 64 16.62 3.90 1.57
C ILE A 64 17.69 4.14 2.64
N TYR A 65 18.67 5.00 2.35
CA TYR A 65 19.71 5.41 3.30
C TYR A 65 19.23 6.65 4.07
N HIS A 66 18.24 6.48 4.93
CA HIS A 66 17.77 7.55 5.84
C HIS A 66 18.39 7.39 7.22
N PHE A 67 18.54 8.51 7.93
CA PHE A 67 18.88 8.50 9.34
C PHE A 67 17.65 8.03 10.13
N LEU A 68 17.69 6.78 10.60
CA LEU A 68 16.57 6.12 11.29
C LEU A 68 16.66 6.37 12.80
N VAL A 69 15.61 6.95 13.35
CA VAL A 69 15.41 7.26 14.77
C VAL A 69 14.35 6.33 15.33
N THR A 70 14.65 5.72 16.49
CA THR A 70 13.78 4.72 17.11
C THR A 70 13.58 4.92 18.62
N ASP A 71 14.35 5.81 19.26
CA ASP A 71 14.16 6.18 20.67
C ASP A 71 12.96 7.15 20.81
N PRO A 72 11.98 6.87 21.69
CA PRO A 72 10.85 7.76 21.94
C PRO A 72 11.22 9.20 22.31
N LYS A 73 12.33 9.44 23.03
CA LYS A 73 12.77 10.79 23.41
C LYS A 73 13.21 11.59 22.20
N ASP A 74 13.90 10.96 21.26
CA ASP A 74 14.31 11.59 20.02
C ASP A 74 13.10 11.86 19.11
N VAL A 75 12.16 10.91 19.06
CA VAL A 75 10.88 11.09 18.36
C VAL A 75 10.10 12.27 18.96
N GLN A 76 10.08 12.41 20.30
CA GLN A 76 9.48 13.55 20.98
C GLN A 76 10.18 14.87 20.65
N HIS A 77 11.50 14.87 20.60
CA HIS A 77 12.28 16.05 20.23
C HIS A 77 11.91 16.52 18.82
N ILE A 78 11.87 15.60 17.87
CA ILE A 78 11.55 15.85 16.45
C ILE A 78 10.09 16.31 16.28
N LEU A 79 9.15 15.67 16.96
CA LEU A 79 7.71 15.91 16.76
C LEU A 79 7.13 17.01 17.65
N SER A 80 7.83 17.42 18.71
CA SER A 80 7.31 18.36 19.70
C SER A 80 8.35 19.37 20.16
N SER A 81 9.42 18.96 20.84
CA SER A 81 10.30 19.89 21.57
C SER A 81 11.04 20.86 20.66
N ASN A 82 11.50 20.39 19.49
CA ASN A 82 12.14 21.22 18.45
C ASN A 82 11.32 21.20 17.14
N PHE A 83 9.99 21.22 17.27
CA PHE A 83 9.05 21.05 16.16
C PHE A 83 9.35 21.96 14.95
N SER A 84 9.66 23.24 15.17
CA SER A 84 9.95 24.20 14.11
C SER A 84 11.17 23.86 13.25
N ASN A 85 12.11 23.08 13.78
CA ASN A 85 13.30 22.65 13.05
C ASN A 85 13.03 21.43 12.16
N TYR A 86 11.97 20.67 12.40
CA TYR A 86 11.70 19.40 11.71
C TYR A 86 10.43 19.48 10.85
N VAL A 87 10.64 19.71 9.56
CA VAL A 87 9.57 20.04 8.60
C VAL A 87 9.30 18.89 7.64
N LYS A 88 8.25 18.99 6.81
CA LYS A 88 8.05 18.00 5.74
C LYS A 88 9.12 18.19 4.67
N PRO A 89 9.79 17.11 4.21
CA PRO A 89 10.78 17.20 3.15
C PRO A 89 10.19 17.77 1.86
N GLN A 90 10.95 18.59 1.14
CA GLN A 90 10.50 19.17 -0.13
C GLN A 90 10.12 18.08 -1.15
N GLY A 91 10.82 16.95 -1.16
CA GLY A 91 10.48 15.80 -2.00
C GLY A 91 9.08 15.24 -1.73
N PHE A 92 8.59 15.28 -0.48
CA PHE A 92 7.23 14.89 -0.15
C PHE A 92 6.21 15.91 -0.67
N LEU A 93 6.48 17.20 -0.45
CA LEU A 93 5.60 18.29 -0.90
C LEU A 93 5.44 18.26 -2.43
N ASP A 94 6.53 18.01 -3.14
CA ASP A 94 6.54 17.95 -4.60
C ASP A 94 5.86 16.71 -5.17
N ALA A 95 6.00 15.56 -4.49
CA ALA A 95 5.43 14.30 -4.95
C ALA A 95 3.90 14.32 -4.96
N PHE A 96 3.30 14.97 -3.97
CA PHE A 96 1.85 15.05 -3.77
C PHE A 96 1.23 16.41 -4.14
N HIS A 97 2.00 17.28 -4.81
CA HIS A 97 1.58 18.63 -5.14
C HIS A 97 0.23 18.66 -5.86
N GLU A 98 -0.01 17.80 -6.83
CA GLU A 98 -1.23 17.79 -7.64
C GLU A 98 -2.50 17.49 -6.84
N VAL A 99 -2.40 16.88 -5.67
CA VAL A 99 -3.58 16.48 -4.86
C VAL A 99 -3.75 17.37 -3.64
N PHE A 100 -2.66 17.64 -2.93
CA PHE A 100 -2.69 18.28 -1.62
C PHE A 100 -2.11 19.69 -1.62
N GLU A 101 -2.02 20.32 -2.80
CA GLU A 101 -1.57 21.71 -2.95
C GLU A 101 -2.27 22.62 -1.93
N ASN A 102 -1.50 23.38 -1.14
CA ASN A 102 -2.04 24.30 -0.14
C ASN A 102 -2.91 23.66 0.95
N SER A 103 -2.88 22.34 1.13
CA SER A 103 -3.52 21.66 2.26
C SER A 103 -2.54 21.54 3.44
N PHE A 104 -3.05 21.68 4.67
CA PHE A 104 -2.29 21.50 5.90
C PHE A 104 -1.54 20.16 5.99
N PHE A 105 -1.96 19.15 5.23
CA PHE A 105 -1.25 17.88 5.10
C PHE A 105 0.06 17.99 4.33
N ALA A 106 0.12 18.83 3.29
CA ALA A 106 1.30 19.07 2.46
C ALA A 106 1.75 20.55 2.54
N MET A 107 1.72 21.10 3.76
CA MET A 107 2.25 22.43 4.06
C MET A 107 3.18 22.40 5.28
N ASN A 108 4.17 23.28 5.23
CA ASN A 108 5.15 23.47 6.28
C ASN A 108 4.71 24.57 7.26
N HIS A 109 5.21 24.48 8.50
CA HIS A 109 4.71 25.23 9.65
C HIS A 109 5.75 26.21 10.25
N HIS A 110 6.97 26.19 9.70
CA HIS A 110 8.08 27.02 10.15
C HIS A 110 7.99 28.42 9.53
N SER A 111 8.67 29.39 10.15
CA SER A 111 8.65 30.80 9.74
C SER A 111 9.25 31.07 8.36
N GLN A 112 10.08 30.16 7.83
CA GLN A 112 10.67 30.29 6.49
C GLN A 112 9.77 29.71 5.39
N ALA A 113 8.60 29.15 5.72
CA ALA A 113 7.58 28.81 4.71
C ALA A 113 7.07 30.11 4.06
N SER A 114 6.51 30.01 2.84
CA SER A 114 6.07 31.17 2.05
C SER A 114 5.06 32.09 2.76
N ASP A 115 4.26 31.53 3.68
CA ASP A 115 3.26 32.23 4.48
C ASP A 115 3.64 32.30 5.97
N GLY A 116 4.90 32.05 6.31
CA GLY A 116 5.39 31.96 7.70
C GLY A 116 4.74 30.83 8.53
N GLY A 117 4.11 29.85 7.87
CA GLY A 117 3.37 28.76 8.51
C GLY A 117 1.95 29.13 8.95
N ALA A 118 1.46 30.31 8.57
CA ALA A 118 0.13 30.79 8.96
C ALA A 118 -1.01 29.91 8.42
N GLY A 119 -0.92 29.49 7.16
CA GLY A 119 -1.92 28.65 6.50
C GLY A 119 -2.05 27.28 7.17
N TRP A 120 -0.92 26.63 7.49
CA TRP A 120 -0.94 25.36 8.22
C TRP A 120 -1.64 25.49 9.59
N LYS A 121 -1.30 26.54 10.36
CA LYS A 121 -1.90 26.79 11.69
C LYS A 121 -3.41 27.06 11.57
N LEU A 122 -3.81 27.92 10.62
CA LEU A 122 -5.20 28.27 10.38
C LEU A 122 -6.02 27.04 9.99
N GLN A 123 -5.63 26.36 8.92
CA GLN A 123 -6.37 25.22 8.40
C GLN A 123 -6.48 24.10 9.43
N ARG A 124 -5.40 23.81 10.17
CA ARG A 124 -5.41 22.81 11.24
C ARG A 124 -6.35 23.19 12.39
N LYS A 125 -6.38 24.48 12.79
CA LYS A 125 -7.29 24.97 13.82
C LYS A 125 -8.76 24.84 13.40
N VAL A 126 -9.06 25.07 12.13
CA VAL A 126 -10.42 24.91 11.58
C VAL A 126 -10.80 23.43 11.52
N ALA A 127 -9.93 22.59 10.93
CA ALA A 127 -10.10 21.14 10.87
C ALA A 127 -10.41 20.51 12.23
N ALA A 128 -9.68 20.92 13.28
CA ALA A 128 -9.85 20.37 14.62
C ALA A 128 -11.27 20.58 15.19
N LYS A 129 -12.01 21.59 14.74
CA LYS A 129 -13.39 21.85 15.19
C LYS A 129 -14.40 20.78 14.73
N VAL A 130 -14.03 19.97 13.74
CA VAL A 130 -14.93 18.92 13.23
C VAL A 130 -14.89 17.69 14.14
N PHE A 131 -13.74 17.42 14.76
CA PHE A 131 -13.48 16.24 15.56
C PHE A 131 -13.98 16.40 17.00
N THR A 132 -15.29 16.67 17.15
CA THR A 132 -15.99 16.81 18.43
C THR A 132 -16.87 15.61 18.72
N THR A 133 -17.18 15.37 19.99
CA THR A 133 -18.08 14.28 20.41
C THR A 133 -19.47 14.38 19.77
N ALA A 134 -19.99 15.59 19.58
CA ALA A 134 -21.29 15.81 18.93
C ALA A 134 -21.28 15.33 17.47
N ASN A 135 -20.26 15.72 16.70
CA ASN A 135 -20.11 15.27 15.32
C ASN A 135 -19.83 13.78 15.23
N PHE A 136 -19.04 13.21 16.14
CA PHE A 136 -18.80 11.76 16.15
C PHE A 136 -20.07 10.94 16.37
N ARG A 137 -21.02 11.44 17.17
CA ARG A 137 -22.33 10.78 17.31
C ARG A 137 -23.07 10.76 15.98
N VAL A 138 -23.14 11.90 15.29
CA VAL A 138 -23.78 12.01 13.97
C VAL A 138 -23.11 11.09 12.95
N PHE A 139 -21.78 11.16 12.84
CA PHE A 139 -21.03 10.33 11.89
C PHE A 139 -21.22 8.84 12.16
N LEU A 140 -21.15 8.42 13.42
CA LEU A 140 -21.30 7.02 13.78
C LEU A 140 -22.72 6.52 13.52
N GLU A 141 -23.72 7.19 14.07
CA GLU A 141 -25.11 6.69 14.08
C GLU A 141 -25.80 6.85 12.72
N GLN A 142 -25.40 7.82 11.89
CA GLN A 142 -26.05 8.07 10.59
C GLN A 142 -25.18 7.64 9.39
N VAL A 143 -23.91 8.05 9.36
CA VAL A 143 -23.06 7.85 8.17
C VAL A 143 -22.44 6.46 8.18
N PHE A 144 -21.71 6.13 9.24
CA PHE A 144 -20.94 4.89 9.34
C PHE A 144 -21.85 3.67 9.43
N THR A 145 -22.94 3.72 10.21
CA THR A 145 -23.91 2.60 10.30
C THR A 145 -24.53 2.32 8.94
N ARG A 146 -25.04 3.35 8.26
CA ARG A 146 -25.66 3.19 6.94
C ARG A 146 -24.70 2.57 5.93
N HIS A 147 -23.49 3.12 5.78
CA HIS A 147 -22.53 2.59 4.80
C HIS A 147 -21.98 1.22 5.17
N ALA A 148 -21.93 0.86 6.46
CA ALA A 148 -21.55 -0.48 6.89
C ALA A 148 -22.61 -1.49 6.43
N ASP A 149 -23.89 -1.15 6.61
CA ASP A 149 -25.00 -1.99 6.20
C ASP A 149 -25.09 -2.14 4.69
N GLU A 150 -25.00 -1.04 3.94
CA GLU A 150 -24.98 -1.04 2.47
C GLU A 150 -23.81 -1.87 1.93
N THR A 151 -22.61 -1.69 2.48
CA THR A 151 -21.41 -2.40 2.00
C THR A 151 -21.49 -3.90 2.26
N LEU A 152 -21.92 -4.31 3.45
CA LEU A 152 -22.05 -5.74 3.80
C LEU A 152 -23.17 -6.41 3.01
N THR A 153 -24.30 -5.72 2.79
CA THR A 153 -25.40 -6.23 1.97
C THR A 153 -24.95 -6.41 0.52
N ALA A 154 -24.28 -5.42 -0.05
CA ALA A 154 -23.73 -5.52 -1.40
C ALA A 154 -22.72 -6.67 -1.53
N ALA A 155 -21.82 -6.84 -0.56
CA ALA A 155 -20.87 -7.95 -0.56
C ALA A 155 -21.58 -9.32 -0.52
N GLN A 156 -22.63 -9.45 0.29
CA GLN A 156 -23.43 -10.68 0.37
C GLN A 156 -24.22 -10.94 -0.94
N GLU A 157 -24.76 -9.91 -1.57
CA GLU A 157 -25.46 -10.03 -2.85
C GLU A 157 -24.51 -10.40 -3.99
N GLU A 158 -23.34 -9.77 -4.08
CA GLU A 158 -22.29 -10.08 -5.06
C GLU A 158 -21.86 -11.55 -4.93
N ALA A 159 -21.65 -11.99 -3.69
CA ALA A 159 -21.36 -13.39 -3.37
C ALA A 159 -22.48 -14.35 -3.79
N SER A 160 -23.74 -14.00 -3.53
CA SER A 160 -24.88 -14.85 -3.87
C SER A 160 -24.98 -15.14 -5.38
N LYS A 161 -24.61 -14.16 -6.21
CA LYS A 161 -24.58 -14.28 -7.68
C LYS A 161 -23.44 -15.18 -8.16
N ALA A 162 -22.35 -15.30 -7.40
CA ALA A 162 -21.16 -16.07 -7.77
C ALA A 162 -21.26 -17.59 -7.50
N LYS A 163 -22.47 -18.11 -7.23
CA LYS A 163 -22.76 -19.46 -6.66
C LYS A 163 -22.16 -19.62 -5.26
N LEU A 164 -23.01 -19.41 -4.25
CA LEU A 164 -22.74 -19.78 -2.85
C LEU A 164 -22.17 -21.21 -2.77
N THR A 165 -21.21 -21.40 -1.89
CA THR A 165 -20.90 -22.75 -1.40
C THR A 165 -22.17 -23.33 -0.75
N GLY A 166 -22.37 -24.64 -0.85
CA GLY A 166 -23.62 -25.29 -0.39
C GLY A 166 -23.93 -25.15 1.11
N ASP A 167 -23.04 -24.54 1.89
CA ASP A 167 -23.12 -24.28 3.33
C ASP A 167 -23.57 -22.86 3.70
N GLY A 168 -23.85 -21.99 2.71
CA GLY A 168 -24.25 -20.60 2.95
C GLY A 168 -23.10 -19.65 3.28
N SER A 169 -21.85 -20.11 3.19
CA SER A 169 -20.67 -19.23 3.28
C SER A 169 -20.39 -18.52 1.95
N PHE A 170 -19.61 -17.44 2.01
CA PHE A 170 -19.16 -16.74 0.81
C PHE A 170 -17.75 -16.18 0.97
N ARG A 171 -17.09 -15.97 -0.17
CA ARG A 171 -15.76 -15.35 -0.24
C ARG A 171 -15.90 -13.86 -0.54
N CYS A 172 -15.05 -13.06 0.08
CA CYS A 172 -15.01 -11.62 -0.09
C CYS A 172 -13.58 -11.11 0.02
N ASP A 173 -13.18 -10.18 -0.85
CA ASP A 173 -11.92 -9.46 -0.69
C ASP A 173 -12.12 -8.34 0.34
N MET A 174 -11.68 -8.59 1.58
CA MET A 174 -11.80 -7.62 2.66
C MET A 174 -11.02 -6.34 2.41
N GLN A 175 -10.01 -6.34 1.52
CA GLN A 175 -9.33 -5.12 1.12
C GLN A 175 -10.22 -4.24 0.25
N GLU A 176 -10.91 -4.83 -0.72
CA GLU A 176 -11.85 -4.11 -1.58
C GLU A 176 -13.05 -3.62 -0.78
N THR A 177 -13.64 -4.49 0.05
CA THR A 177 -14.78 -4.17 0.90
C THR A 177 -14.47 -3.05 1.89
N SER A 178 -13.31 -3.11 2.56
CA SER A 178 -12.88 -2.05 3.47
C SER A 178 -12.63 -0.73 2.74
N ALA A 179 -12.03 -0.77 1.55
CA ALA A 179 -11.78 0.42 0.74
C ALA A 179 -13.07 1.06 0.20
N ARG A 180 -14.08 0.24 -0.12
CA ARG A 180 -15.41 0.67 -0.57
C ARG A 180 -16.18 1.34 0.56
N TYR A 181 -16.26 0.69 1.72
CA TYR A 181 -16.88 1.23 2.93
C TYR A 181 -16.28 2.58 3.31
N THR A 182 -14.96 2.62 3.50
CA THR A 182 -14.25 3.81 3.98
C THR A 182 -14.25 4.97 3.00
N LEU A 183 -14.31 4.70 1.68
CA LEU A 183 -14.46 5.75 0.67
C LEU A 183 -15.83 6.41 0.78
N GLN A 184 -16.90 5.62 0.86
CA GLN A 184 -18.26 6.16 0.94
C GLN A 184 -18.47 6.94 2.23
N SER A 185 -18.05 6.37 3.37
CA SER A 185 -18.16 7.02 4.68
C SER A 185 -17.40 8.34 4.76
N ILE A 186 -16.12 8.37 4.35
CA ILE A 186 -15.32 9.59 4.45
C ILE A 186 -15.78 10.64 3.44
N PHE A 187 -16.26 10.24 2.27
CA PHE A 187 -16.79 11.19 1.29
C PHE A 187 -18.02 11.90 1.85
N ASP A 188 -18.94 11.17 2.50
CA ASP A 188 -20.11 11.77 3.13
C ASP A 188 -19.71 12.63 4.34
N VAL A 189 -18.80 12.19 5.21
CA VAL A 189 -18.28 13.05 6.30
C VAL A 189 -17.64 14.35 5.75
N ALA A 190 -16.97 14.26 4.60
CA ALA A 190 -16.27 15.37 3.98
C ALA A 190 -17.20 16.37 3.28
N PHE A 191 -18.20 15.87 2.55
CA PHE A 191 -19.07 16.66 1.67
C PHE A 191 -20.52 16.79 2.16
N GLY A 192 -20.94 15.99 3.13
CA GLY A 192 -22.31 15.92 3.65
C GLY A 192 -23.32 15.38 2.65
N LEU A 193 -22.87 14.47 1.77
CA LEU A 193 -23.70 13.74 0.80
C LEU A 193 -23.02 12.44 0.35
N PRO A 194 -23.77 11.41 -0.06
CA PRO A 194 -23.23 10.16 -0.61
C PRO A 194 -22.49 10.36 -1.94
N LEU A 195 -21.36 9.69 -2.12
CA LEU A 195 -20.55 9.75 -3.36
C LEU A 195 -21.35 9.41 -4.63
N ASN A 196 -22.25 8.43 -4.55
CA ASN A 196 -23.05 7.96 -5.67
C ASN A 196 -24.04 9.02 -6.22
N GLU A 197 -24.31 10.09 -5.47
CA GLU A 197 -25.14 11.21 -5.96
C GLU A 197 -24.39 12.13 -6.93
N VAL A 198 -23.05 12.03 -6.98
CA VAL A 198 -22.20 12.96 -7.75
C VAL A 198 -21.22 12.28 -8.69
N ALA A 199 -20.86 11.02 -8.44
CA ALA A 199 -19.95 10.25 -9.29
C ALA A 199 -20.15 8.75 -9.10
N ASP A 200 -19.68 7.96 -10.06
CA ASP A 200 -19.53 6.52 -9.87
C ASP A 200 -18.42 6.24 -8.83
N ALA A 201 -18.78 5.55 -7.73
CA ALA A 201 -17.85 5.31 -6.65
C ALA A 201 -16.65 4.44 -7.05
N ARG A 202 -16.82 3.51 -7.98
CA ARG A 202 -15.75 2.62 -8.44
C ARG A 202 -14.77 3.39 -9.32
N GLU A 203 -15.25 4.16 -10.29
CA GLU A 203 -14.42 5.00 -11.14
C GLU A 203 -13.64 6.02 -10.30
N PHE A 204 -14.31 6.70 -9.36
CA PHE A 204 -13.64 7.61 -8.44
C PHE A 204 -12.58 6.91 -7.58
N ALA A 205 -12.90 5.69 -7.10
CA ALA A 205 -11.98 4.87 -6.33
C ALA A 205 -10.71 4.50 -7.12
N GLU A 206 -10.86 4.13 -8.39
CA GLU A 206 -9.78 3.78 -9.33
C GLU A 206 -8.90 5.01 -9.62
N HIS A 207 -9.51 6.18 -9.83
CA HIS A 207 -8.74 7.41 -10.03
C HIS A 207 -7.87 7.75 -8.82
N MET A 208 -8.44 7.70 -7.62
CA MET A 208 -7.71 7.95 -6.37
C MET A 208 -6.59 6.92 -6.17
N GLY A 209 -6.85 5.64 -6.43
CA GLY A 209 -5.84 4.57 -6.29
C GLY A 209 -4.63 4.81 -7.20
N PHE A 210 -4.88 5.14 -8.47
CA PHE A 210 -3.81 5.49 -9.42
C PHE A 210 -2.99 6.69 -8.95
N VAL A 211 -3.67 7.76 -8.53
CA VAL A 211 -3.02 9.00 -8.08
C VAL A 211 -2.15 8.74 -6.84
N ASN A 212 -2.67 8.00 -5.85
CA ASN A 212 -1.93 7.69 -4.63
C ASN A 212 -0.68 6.85 -4.94
N GLU A 213 -0.82 5.78 -5.73
CA GLU A 213 0.31 4.93 -6.12
C GLU A 213 1.37 5.71 -6.90
N HIS A 214 0.95 6.54 -7.86
CA HIS A 214 1.87 7.33 -8.67
C HIS A 214 2.61 8.39 -7.84
N CYS A 215 1.92 9.09 -6.95
CA CYS A 215 2.53 10.05 -6.02
C CYS A 215 3.49 9.37 -5.04
N ALA A 216 3.13 8.21 -4.49
CA ALA A 216 4.02 7.42 -3.65
C ALA A 216 5.29 6.99 -4.40
N ARG A 217 5.17 6.61 -5.68
CA ARG A 217 6.33 6.25 -6.53
C ARG A 217 7.28 7.43 -6.74
N ARG A 218 6.77 8.66 -6.87
CA ARG A 218 7.62 9.86 -7.01
C ARG A 218 8.55 10.10 -5.80
N LEU A 219 8.17 9.64 -4.61
CA LEU A 219 9.04 9.73 -3.42
C LEU A 219 10.37 8.97 -3.62
N PHE A 220 10.33 7.88 -4.39
CA PHE A 220 11.50 7.01 -4.63
C PHE A 220 12.30 7.38 -5.87
N VAL A 221 11.66 7.93 -6.91
CA VAL A 221 12.33 8.33 -8.16
C VAL A 221 13.19 9.60 -7.97
N LYS A 222 13.17 10.23 -6.79
CA LYS A 222 13.72 11.58 -6.50
C LYS A 222 13.15 12.61 -7.49
N GLN A 223 13.46 13.89 -7.32
CA GLN A 223 12.82 14.97 -8.10
C GLN A 223 13.22 15.03 -9.58
N TYR A 224 13.93 14.03 -10.13
CA TYR A 224 14.35 13.99 -11.52
C TYR A 224 13.18 13.98 -12.50
N TYR A 225 12.03 13.44 -12.06
CA TYR A 225 10.81 13.42 -12.87
C TYR A 225 10.39 14.83 -13.31
N LYS A 226 10.69 15.87 -12.53
CA LYS A 226 10.35 17.27 -12.87
C LYS A 226 10.99 17.75 -14.18
N LEU A 227 12.19 17.26 -14.52
CA LEU A 227 12.91 17.67 -15.74
C LEU A 227 12.24 17.12 -17.01
N LEU A 228 11.65 15.92 -16.93
CA LEU A 228 11.10 15.20 -18.06
C LEU A 228 9.56 15.07 -18.02
N ARG A 229 8.88 15.72 -17.06
CA ARG A 229 7.43 15.55 -16.81
C ARG A 229 6.51 15.89 -17.99
N TRP A 230 7.01 16.66 -18.95
CA TRP A 230 6.26 17.09 -20.13
C TRP A 230 6.23 16.00 -21.22
N VAL A 231 7.26 15.16 -21.29
CA VAL A 231 7.33 14.00 -22.20
C VAL A 231 6.89 12.68 -21.57
N MET A 232 6.85 12.58 -20.24
CA MET A 232 6.50 11.33 -19.57
C MET A 232 4.99 11.02 -19.67
N PRO A 233 4.58 9.88 -20.27
CA PRO A 233 3.18 9.48 -20.36
C PRO A 233 2.52 9.31 -19.00
N SER A 234 3.23 8.74 -18.02
CA SER A 234 2.73 8.53 -16.67
C SER A 234 2.36 9.85 -15.96
N GLU A 235 3.06 10.93 -16.27
CA GLU A 235 2.78 12.27 -15.72
C GLU A 235 1.59 12.94 -16.41
N ARG A 236 1.35 12.64 -17.69
CA ARG A 236 0.12 13.03 -18.39
C ARG A 236 -1.07 12.30 -17.78
N GLU A 237 -0.91 11.01 -17.51
CA GLU A 237 -1.94 10.18 -16.91
C GLU A 237 -2.30 10.65 -15.49
N LEU A 238 -1.29 10.95 -14.66
CA LEU A 238 -1.53 11.55 -13.34
C LEU A 238 -2.38 12.83 -13.44
N ARG A 239 -2.06 13.73 -14.38
CA ARG A 239 -2.85 14.96 -14.57
C ARG A 239 -4.27 14.67 -14.98
N ARG A 240 -4.51 13.64 -15.81
CA ARG A 240 -5.85 13.19 -16.20
C ARG A 240 -6.63 12.70 -14.98
N HIS A 241 -6.11 11.69 -14.28
CA HIS A 241 -6.77 11.13 -13.09
C HIS A 241 -7.00 12.18 -11.99
N THR A 242 -6.03 13.08 -11.77
CA THR A 242 -6.19 14.19 -10.80
C THR A 242 -7.31 15.14 -11.23
N ARG A 243 -7.46 15.41 -12.54
CA ARG A 243 -8.51 16.29 -13.04
C ARG A 243 -9.89 15.69 -12.78
N GLU A 244 -10.08 14.38 -12.99
CA GLU A 244 -11.35 13.71 -12.70
C GLU A 244 -11.72 13.79 -11.22
N ILE A 245 -10.75 13.54 -10.32
CA ILE A 245 -10.95 13.68 -8.87
C ILE A 245 -11.34 15.12 -8.50
N ARG A 246 -10.61 16.10 -9.07
CA ARG A 246 -10.88 17.53 -8.83
C ARG A 246 -12.25 17.94 -9.35
N ALA A 247 -12.69 17.40 -10.49
CA ALA A 247 -13.99 17.72 -11.09
C ALA A 247 -15.15 17.33 -10.17
N VAL A 248 -15.09 16.14 -9.55
CA VAL A 248 -16.09 15.70 -8.55
C VAL A 248 -16.10 16.63 -7.34
N ALA A 249 -14.94 16.95 -6.78
CA ALA A 249 -14.83 17.85 -5.64
C ALA A 249 -15.30 19.27 -5.96
N ASP A 250 -14.97 19.79 -7.14
CA ASP A 250 -15.40 21.11 -7.62
C ASP A 250 -16.90 21.18 -7.85
N ALA A 251 -17.52 20.10 -8.36
CA ALA A 251 -18.97 20.04 -8.55
C ALA A 251 -19.72 20.24 -7.22
N VAL A 252 -19.24 19.64 -6.13
CA VAL A 252 -19.85 19.82 -4.80
C VAL A 252 -19.47 21.17 -4.20
N LEU A 253 -18.19 21.56 -4.26
CA LEU A 253 -17.69 22.82 -3.72
C LEU A 253 -18.41 24.03 -4.32
N LEU A 254 -18.55 24.10 -5.64
CA LEU A 254 -19.18 25.22 -6.32
C LEU A 254 -20.67 25.34 -6.00
N ARG A 255 -21.37 24.21 -5.84
CA ARG A 255 -22.77 24.21 -5.36
C ARG A 255 -22.83 24.75 -3.93
N ARG A 256 -21.98 24.24 -3.04
CA ARG A 256 -21.94 24.62 -1.63
C ARG A 256 -21.57 26.10 -1.40
N LEU A 257 -20.67 26.65 -2.22
CA LEU A 257 -20.29 28.07 -2.17
C LEU A 257 -21.45 29.02 -2.47
N ARG A 258 -22.46 28.56 -3.23
CA ARG A 258 -23.67 29.34 -3.59
C ARG A 258 -24.79 29.21 -2.55
N GLU A 259 -24.69 28.29 -1.59
CA GLU A 259 -25.73 28.12 -0.55
C GLU A 259 -25.80 29.35 0.39
N PRO A 260 -27.01 29.74 0.83
CA PRO A 260 -27.19 30.80 1.81
C PRO A 260 -26.58 30.41 3.17
N VAL A 261 -26.26 31.40 4.00
CA VAL A 261 -25.55 31.19 5.28
C VAL A 261 -26.36 30.32 6.23
N GLU A 262 -27.68 30.47 6.24
CA GLU A 262 -28.61 29.72 7.07
C GLU A 262 -28.55 28.22 6.74
N GLN A 263 -28.53 27.89 5.45
CA GLN A 263 -28.42 26.50 5.00
C GLN A 263 -27.04 25.91 5.35
N LEU A 264 -25.96 26.67 5.15
CA LEU A 264 -24.62 26.22 5.55
C LEU A 264 -24.50 25.99 7.05
N ASN A 265 -25.10 26.84 7.88
CA ASN A 265 -25.04 26.72 9.33
C ASN A 265 -25.78 25.50 9.88
N SER A 266 -26.76 24.98 9.12
CA SER A 266 -27.47 23.74 9.47
C SER A 266 -26.68 22.46 9.19
N ARG A 267 -25.60 22.55 8.38
CA ARG A 267 -24.79 21.41 7.98
C ARG A 267 -23.62 21.17 8.95
N SER A 268 -23.32 19.91 9.20
CA SER A 268 -22.23 19.46 10.09
C SER A 268 -20.99 18.92 9.35
N ASP A 269 -21.00 18.89 8.01
CA ASP A 269 -19.91 18.36 7.19
C ASP A 269 -18.67 19.27 7.14
N LEU A 270 -17.51 18.66 6.84
CA LEU A 270 -16.22 19.35 6.79
C LEU A 270 -16.23 20.54 5.83
N LEU A 271 -16.74 20.35 4.60
CA LEU A 271 -16.75 21.38 3.57
C LEU A 271 -17.53 22.62 4.02
N SER A 272 -18.71 22.42 4.61
CA SER A 272 -19.54 23.51 5.15
C SER A 272 -18.81 24.30 6.23
N LEU A 273 -18.14 23.63 7.17
CA LEU A 273 -17.39 24.27 8.26
C LEU A 273 -16.22 25.12 7.73
N PHE A 274 -15.50 24.63 6.72
CA PHE A 274 -14.43 25.40 6.10
C PHE A 274 -14.94 26.61 5.32
N ILE A 275 -16.08 26.48 4.61
CA ILE A 275 -16.70 27.61 3.90
C ILE A 275 -17.21 28.66 4.88
N GLN A 276 -17.87 28.25 5.98
CA GLN A 276 -18.30 29.18 7.04
C GLN A 276 -17.10 29.98 7.55
N LYS A 277 -15.98 29.31 7.84
CA LYS A 277 -14.79 30.02 8.32
C LYS A 277 -14.20 30.96 7.28
N ALA A 278 -14.18 30.56 6.00
CA ALA A 278 -13.73 31.41 4.91
C ALA A 278 -14.58 32.68 4.80
N ARG A 279 -15.91 32.56 4.94
CA ARG A 279 -16.84 33.71 4.96
C ARG A 279 -16.61 34.63 6.16
N GLU A 280 -16.44 34.08 7.36
CA GLU A 280 -16.11 34.87 8.56
C GLU A 280 -14.85 35.71 8.40
N LEU A 281 -13.78 35.12 7.84
CA LEU A 281 -12.52 35.81 7.60
C LEU A 281 -12.68 36.92 6.55
N ALA A 282 -13.42 36.66 5.47
CA ALA A 282 -13.69 37.66 4.44
C ALA A 282 -14.49 38.86 4.97
N VAL A 283 -15.42 38.65 5.90
CA VAL A 283 -16.15 39.73 6.58
C VAL A 283 -15.23 40.52 7.51
N SER A 284 -14.46 39.81 8.34
CA SER A 284 -13.53 40.44 9.30
C SER A 284 -12.46 41.28 8.59
N GLU A 285 -12.03 40.88 7.40
CA GLU A 285 -11.08 41.64 6.58
C GLU A 285 -11.70 42.89 5.96
N LYS A 286 -12.94 42.81 5.48
CA LYS A 286 -13.65 44.00 4.95
C LYS A 286 -13.82 45.07 6.01
N SER A 287 -14.13 44.68 7.25
CA SER A 287 -14.20 45.63 8.38
C SER A 287 -12.82 46.17 8.82
N SER A 288 -11.74 45.44 8.56
CA SER A 288 -10.37 45.86 8.92
C SER A 288 -9.70 46.75 7.86
N GLN A 289 -10.11 46.64 6.59
CA GLN A 289 -9.58 47.43 5.49
C GLN A 289 -10.03 48.90 5.49
N GLU A 290 -11.01 49.27 6.31
CA GLU A 290 -11.33 50.68 6.58
C GLU A 290 -10.27 51.38 7.47
N GLY A 291 -9.22 50.67 7.94
CA GLY A 291 -8.27 51.19 8.95
C GLY A 291 -6.75 51.01 8.72
N GLY A 292 -6.25 50.47 7.60
CA GLY A 292 -4.80 50.52 7.31
C GLY A 292 -4.22 49.43 6.39
N GLU A 293 -3.18 49.82 5.63
CA GLU A 293 -2.41 48.97 4.71
C GLU A 293 -1.41 48.08 5.45
N GLY A 294 -1.58 46.76 5.38
CA GLY A 294 -0.62 45.76 5.88
C GLY A 294 -0.37 44.65 4.87
N GLY A 295 0.86 44.54 4.37
CA GLY A 295 1.30 43.68 3.24
C GLY A 295 1.52 42.19 3.56
N GLY A 296 0.68 41.57 4.41
CA GLY A 296 0.65 40.11 4.57
C GLY A 296 -0.34 39.44 3.60
N PRO A 297 -0.22 38.13 3.30
CA PRO A 297 -1.26 37.43 2.56
C PRO A 297 -2.58 37.52 3.32
N ARG A 298 -3.64 37.99 2.64
CA ARG A 298 -4.97 38.13 3.24
C ARG A 298 -5.41 36.77 3.81
N ALA A 299 -5.82 36.70 5.07
CA ALA A 299 -6.28 35.46 5.70
C ALA A 299 -7.45 34.79 4.95
N ALA A 300 -8.31 35.55 4.26
CA ALA A 300 -9.35 35.00 3.38
C ALA A 300 -8.76 34.30 2.14
N SER A 301 -7.60 34.74 1.64
CA SER A 301 -6.90 34.06 0.53
C SER A 301 -6.35 32.69 0.93
N LEU A 302 -6.08 32.47 2.23
CA LEU A 302 -5.60 31.19 2.76
C LEU A 302 -6.68 30.10 2.80
N LEU A 303 -7.95 30.44 2.55
CA LEU A 303 -9.09 29.52 2.41
C LEU A 303 -9.86 29.79 1.10
N GLY A 304 -9.16 30.17 0.02
CA GLY A 304 -9.75 30.29 -1.31
C GLY A 304 -10.26 28.96 -1.87
N ALA A 305 -11.08 29.00 -2.93
CA ALA A 305 -11.75 27.82 -3.50
C ALA A 305 -10.78 26.66 -3.81
N GLU A 306 -9.62 26.93 -4.41
CA GLU A 306 -8.63 25.90 -4.71
C GLU A 306 -8.08 25.24 -3.45
N THR A 307 -7.86 26.04 -2.40
CA THR A 307 -7.39 25.56 -1.10
C THR A 307 -8.47 24.74 -0.39
N LEU A 308 -9.73 25.17 -0.44
CA LEU A 308 -10.87 24.41 0.08
C LEU A 308 -10.98 23.03 -0.59
N ARG A 309 -10.89 22.98 -1.93
CA ARG A 309 -10.86 21.71 -2.67
C ARG A 309 -9.73 20.80 -2.18
N SER A 310 -8.50 21.32 -2.10
CA SER A 310 -7.35 20.53 -1.65
C SER A 310 -7.48 20.04 -0.20
N ILE A 311 -8.01 20.87 0.71
CA ILE A 311 -8.27 20.49 2.10
C ILE A 311 -9.29 19.34 2.16
N ILE A 312 -10.40 19.45 1.44
CA ILE A 312 -11.46 18.43 1.49
C ILE A 312 -11.00 17.13 0.83
N LEU A 313 -10.32 17.20 -0.32
CA LEU A 313 -9.68 16.02 -0.92
C LEU A 313 -8.65 15.38 0.01
N THR A 314 -7.92 16.17 0.80
CA THR A 314 -7.00 15.63 1.82
C THR A 314 -7.73 14.78 2.84
N PHE A 315 -8.92 15.19 3.32
CA PHE A 315 -9.70 14.37 4.24
C PHE A 315 -10.16 13.06 3.60
N VAL A 316 -10.61 13.12 2.34
CA VAL A 316 -11.05 11.91 1.61
C VAL A 316 -9.90 10.93 1.42
N PHE A 317 -8.73 11.37 0.97
CA PHE A 317 -7.56 10.50 0.85
C PHE A 317 -7.09 9.96 2.20
N ALA A 318 -6.96 10.83 3.21
CA ALA A 318 -6.44 10.44 4.52
C ALA A 318 -7.37 9.46 5.26
N GLY A 319 -8.68 9.69 5.22
CA GLY A 319 -9.65 8.85 5.92
C GLY A 319 -9.97 7.55 5.20
N ARG A 320 -9.90 7.51 3.86
CA ARG A 320 -10.13 6.28 3.09
C ARG A 320 -9.01 5.27 3.30
N ASP A 321 -7.81 5.59 2.82
CA ASP A 321 -6.76 4.57 2.62
C ASP A 321 -6.25 4.03 3.95
N THR A 322 -6.11 4.90 4.97
CA THR A 322 -5.57 4.50 6.27
C THR A 322 -6.53 3.62 7.08
N THR A 323 -7.82 3.98 7.10
CA THR A 323 -8.84 3.17 7.78
C THR A 323 -9.09 1.87 7.03
N ALA A 324 -9.09 1.88 5.69
CA ALA A 324 -9.25 0.67 4.88
C ALA A 324 -8.15 -0.35 5.16
N GLU A 325 -6.89 0.12 5.26
CA GLU A 325 -5.75 -0.74 5.60
C GLU A 325 -5.85 -1.29 7.02
N CYS A 326 -6.24 -0.45 7.99
CA CYS A 326 -6.50 -0.90 9.36
C CYS A 326 -7.57 -2.00 9.41
N LEU A 327 -8.70 -1.80 8.73
CA LEU A 327 -9.78 -2.80 8.68
C LEU A 327 -9.31 -4.10 8.02
N THR A 328 -8.61 -4.00 6.88
CA THR A 328 -8.08 -5.17 6.16
C THR A 328 -7.20 -6.03 7.07
N TYR A 329 -6.23 -5.41 7.75
CA TYR A 329 -5.34 -6.14 8.66
C TYR A 329 -6.04 -6.57 9.96
N ALA A 330 -7.06 -5.85 10.43
CA ALA A 330 -7.86 -6.26 11.57
C ALA A 330 -8.62 -7.56 11.25
N PHE A 331 -9.29 -7.63 10.09
CA PHE A 331 -9.95 -8.87 9.66
C PHE A 331 -8.96 -10.01 9.47
N TYR A 332 -7.79 -9.76 8.88
CA TYR A 332 -6.72 -10.75 8.78
C TYR A 332 -6.27 -11.26 10.17
N ALA A 333 -6.02 -10.35 11.12
CA ALA A 333 -5.60 -10.72 12.47
C ALA A 333 -6.71 -11.48 13.22
N ILE A 334 -7.97 -11.08 13.07
CA ILE A 334 -9.13 -11.75 13.69
C ILE A 334 -9.32 -13.16 13.12
N ALA A 335 -9.22 -13.32 11.80
CA ALA A 335 -9.36 -14.62 11.13
C ALA A 335 -8.21 -15.58 11.48
N THR A 336 -7.00 -15.07 11.67
CA THR A 336 -5.83 -15.87 12.09
C THR A 336 -5.80 -16.18 13.60
N HIS A 337 -6.65 -15.53 14.40
CA HIS A 337 -6.70 -15.72 15.86
C HIS A 337 -8.14 -15.98 16.33
N PRO A 338 -8.66 -17.23 16.21
CA PRO A 338 -10.02 -17.57 16.62
C PRO A 338 -10.37 -17.15 18.05
N ARG A 339 -9.40 -17.23 18.98
CA ARG A 339 -9.55 -16.75 20.37
C ARG A 339 -9.97 -15.28 20.45
N VAL A 340 -9.43 -14.44 19.55
CA VAL A 340 -9.72 -13.01 19.51
C VAL A 340 -11.13 -12.79 18.97
N GLN A 341 -11.51 -13.49 17.90
CA GLN A 341 -12.84 -13.39 17.33
C GLN A 341 -13.92 -13.79 18.35
N GLN A 342 -13.71 -14.89 19.07
CA GLN A 342 -14.63 -15.34 20.12
C GLN A 342 -14.80 -14.28 21.22
N ARG A 343 -13.70 -13.72 21.73
CA ARG A 343 -13.76 -12.66 22.76
C ARG A 343 -14.44 -11.38 22.28
N ILE A 344 -14.32 -11.03 21.00
CA ILE A 344 -15.08 -9.92 20.42
C ILE A 344 -16.57 -10.23 20.47
N VAL A 345 -17.00 -11.42 20.03
CA VAL A 345 -18.41 -11.82 20.04
C VAL A 345 -18.98 -11.80 21.47
N GLU A 346 -18.25 -12.34 22.44
CA GLU A 346 -18.62 -12.29 23.87
C GLU A 346 -18.78 -10.84 24.39
N GLU A 347 -17.89 -9.92 23.97
CA GLU A 347 -18.02 -8.49 24.30
C GLU A 347 -19.28 -7.87 23.68
N LEU A 348 -19.57 -8.18 22.41
CA LEU A 348 -20.75 -7.65 21.71
C LEU A 348 -22.07 -8.09 22.38
N GLU A 349 -22.13 -9.35 22.84
CA GLU A 349 -23.28 -9.89 23.59
C GLU A 349 -23.43 -9.23 24.96
N THR A 350 -22.33 -9.09 25.69
CA THR A 350 -22.32 -8.56 27.07
C THR A 350 -22.75 -7.10 27.12
N VAL A 351 -22.29 -6.27 26.19
CA VAL A 351 -22.55 -4.82 26.20
C VAL A 351 -24.01 -4.50 25.83
N LYS A 352 -24.81 -5.51 25.39
CA LYS A 352 -26.13 -5.34 24.75
C LYS A 352 -26.06 -4.17 23.79
N ALA A 353 -25.06 -4.22 22.92
CA ALA A 353 -24.51 -3.05 22.26
C ALA A 353 -25.44 -2.43 21.21
N VAL A 354 -26.66 -2.94 21.08
CA VAL A 354 -27.59 -2.54 20.04
C VAL A 354 -28.92 -2.09 20.63
N ASP A 355 -29.53 -1.13 19.97
CA ASP A 355 -30.87 -0.68 20.31
C ASP A 355 -31.94 -1.68 19.84
N SER A 356 -33.21 -1.32 19.99
CA SER A 356 -34.35 -2.14 19.55
C SER A 356 -34.38 -2.40 18.04
N SER A 357 -33.70 -1.58 17.23
CA SER A 357 -33.56 -1.77 15.78
C SER A 357 -32.40 -2.70 15.40
N GLY A 358 -31.59 -3.11 16.38
CA GLY A 358 -30.42 -3.92 16.15
C GLY A 358 -29.23 -3.12 15.61
N THR A 359 -29.21 -1.80 15.76
CA THR A 359 -28.07 -0.95 15.34
C THR A 359 -27.23 -0.50 16.53
N PHE A 360 -25.94 -0.28 16.29
CA PHE A 360 -25.01 0.19 17.32
C PHE A 360 -25.15 1.70 17.53
N THR A 361 -25.28 2.12 18.79
CA THR A 361 -25.28 3.55 19.17
C THR A 361 -23.87 4.05 19.45
N PHE A 362 -23.65 5.37 19.42
CA PHE A 362 -22.35 5.95 19.74
C PHE A 362 -21.83 5.51 21.12
N ASP A 363 -22.71 5.49 22.12
CA ASP A 363 -22.36 5.13 23.48
C ASP A 363 -22.06 3.63 23.63
N SER A 364 -22.71 2.77 22.83
CA SER A 364 -22.41 1.34 22.81
C SER A 364 -21.02 1.04 22.24
N VAL A 365 -20.68 1.63 21.08
CA VAL A 365 -19.38 1.41 20.42
C VAL A 365 -18.23 1.91 21.30
N LYS A 366 -18.43 3.01 22.03
CA LYS A 366 -17.44 3.53 23.00
C LYS A 366 -17.11 2.55 24.13
N ARG A 367 -18.06 1.67 24.49
CA ARG A 367 -17.89 0.64 25.55
C ARG A 367 -17.20 -0.64 25.08
N LEU A 368 -17.04 -0.86 23.78
CA LEU A 368 -16.32 -2.01 23.22
C LEU A 368 -14.80 -1.84 23.45
N LYS A 369 -14.29 -2.25 24.62
CA LYS A 369 -12.90 -2.04 25.05
C LYS A 369 -11.95 -3.08 24.49
N TYR A 370 -12.39 -4.33 24.39
CA TYR A 370 -11.63 -5.40 23.76
C TYR A 370 -11.50 -5.15 22.26
N LEU A 371 -12.57 -4.74 21.57
CA LEU A 371 -12.49 -4.38 20.16
C LEU A 371 -11.60 -3.15 19.91
N GLU A 372 -11.60 -2.17 20.81
CA GLU A 372 -10.66 -1.04 20.75
C GLU A 372 -9.21 -1.51 20.91
N ALA A 373 -8.94 -2.44 21.82
CA ALA A 373 -7.64 -3.06 21.98
C ALA A 373 -7.20 -3.84 20.72
N VAL A 374 -8.12 -4.53 20.04
CA VAL A 374 -7.87 -5.21 18.76
C VAL A 374 -7.47 -4.20 17.67
N VAL A 375 -8.16 -3.06 17.58
CA VAL A 375 -7.81 -1.99 16.62
C VAL A 375 -6.42 -1.43 16.91
N PHE A 376 -6.10 -1.11 18.16
CA PHE A 376 -4.78 -0.59 18.52
C PHE A 376 -3.66 -1.62 18.31
N GLU A 377 -3.89 -2.90 18.60
CA GLU A 377 -2.94 -3.98 18.34
C GLU A 377 -2.72 -4.19 16.84
N THR A 378 -3.78 -4.07 16.05
CA THR A 378 -3.70 -4.06 14.59
C THR A 378 -2.83 -2.93 14.10
N VAL A 379 -3.06 -1.70 14.57
CA VAL A 379 -2.27 -0.54 14.12
C VAL A 379 -0.81 -0.61 14.61
N ARG A 380 -0.53 -1.27 15.73
CA ARG A 380 0.84 -1.53 16.23
C ARG A 380 1.64 -2.42 15.29
N LEU A 381 1.05 -3.55 14.87
CA LEU A 381 1.72 -4.50 13.99
C LEU A 381 1.59 -4.10 12.51
N TYR A 382 0.49 -3.50 12.11
CA TYR A 382 0.17 -3.18 10.72
C TYR A 382 -0.17 -1.69 10.55
N PRO A 383 0.75 -0.76 10.88
CA PRO A 383 0.50 0.67 10.70
C PRO A 383 0.39 1.00 9.21
N ALA A 384 -0.62 1.78 8.82
CA ALA A 384 -0.80 2.21 7.42
C ALA A 384 0.36 3.09 6.91
N LEU A 385 1.06 3.78 7.82
CA LEU A 385 2.25 4.58 7.51
C LEU A 385 3.46 4.03 8.27
N PRO A 386 4.20 3.07 7.70
CA PRO A 386 5.28 2.36 8.39
C PRO A 386 6.52 3.23 8.62
N PHE A 387 6.66 4.34 7.89
CA PHE A 387 7.76 5.29 7.99
C PHE A 387 7.24 6.72 7.90
N ASN A 388 7.86 7.62 8.66
CA ASN A 388 7.59 9.04 8.58
C ASN A 388 8.89 9.82 8.50
N VAL A 389 8.96 10.74 7.53
CA VAL A 389 10.16 11.51 7.22
C VAL A 389 9.99 12.97 7.65
N LYS A 390 11.00 13.53 8.31
CA LYS A 390 11.14 14.96 8.59
C LYS A 390 12.48 15.45 8.04
N ASN A 391 12.53 16.69 7.59
CA ASN A 391 13.77 17.35 7.17
C ASN A 391 14.21 18.35 8.25
N ALA A 392 15.47 18.29 8.67
CA ALA A 392 16.05 19.25 9.59
C ALA A 392 16.35 20.58 8.87
N VAL A 393 15.82 21.71 9.37
CA VAL A 393 16.02 23.04 8.77
C VAL A 393 17.38 23.63 9.16
N ALA A 394 17.79 23.41 10.41
CA ALA A 394 19.05 23.84 11.01
C ALA A 394 19.75 22.64 11.68
N ASP A 395 21.05 22.79 11.91
CA ASP A 395 21.88 21.81 12.63
C ASP A 395 21.31 21.64 14.06
N ASP A 396 21.30 20.40 14.56
CA ASP A 396 20.68 20.06 15.85
C ASP A 396 21.41 18.89 16.53
N HIS A 397 21.12 18.68 17.82
CA HIS A 397 21.50 17.47 18.55
C HIS A 397 20.25 16.83 19.13
N LEU A 398 20.10 15.53 18.91
CA LEU A 398 19.06 14.74 19.55
C LEU A 398 19.36 14.55 21.05
N PRO A 399 18.35 14.25 21.89
CA PRO A 399 18.53 13.97 23.31
C PRO A 399 19.61 12.92 23.66
N ASP A 400 19.85 11.95 22.78
CA ASP A 400 20.92 10.95 22.92
C ASP A 400 22.34 11.49 22.62
N GLY A 401 22.45 12.75 22.17
CA GLY A 401 23.69 13.41 21.77
C GLY A 401 24.01 13.29 20.28
N THR A 402 23.18 12.60 19.49
CA THR A 402 23.41 12.40 18.05
C THR A 402 23.29 13.72 17.29
N PHE A 403 24.32 14.08 16.53
CA PHE A 403 24.33 15.27 15.69
C PHE A 403 23.51 15.08 14.41
N VAL A 404 22.63 16.04 14.12
CA VAL A 404 21.76 16.07 12.93
C VAL A 404 22.10 17.31 12.11
N PRO A 405 22.78 17.17 10.95
CA PRO A 405 23.10 18.32 10.12
C PRO A 405 21.86 18.81 9.36
N ALA A 406 21.79 20.12 9.15
CA ALA A 406 20.74 20.78 8.38
C ALA A 406 20.61 20.19 6.97
N GLY A 407 19.37 19.98 6.56
CA GLY A 407 18.98 19.42 5.29
C GLY A 407 18.95 17.89 5.24
N VAL A 408 19.21 17.19 6.35
CA VAL A 408 19.05 15.74 6.48
C VAL A 408 17.57 15.36 6.64
N ASP A 409 17.19 14.28 5.96
CA ASP A 409 15.93 13.59 6.16
C ASP A 409 16.09 12.56 7.30
N VAL A 410 15.44 12.84 8.42
CA VAL A 410 15.31 11.98 9.60
C VAL A 410 14.03 11.16 9.48
N VAL A 411 14.11 9.86 9.75
CA VAL A 411 13.00 8.94 9.65
C VAL A 411 12.76 8.28 10.99
N PHE A 412 11.51 8.23 11.44
CA PHE A 412 11.10 7.31 12.49
C PHE A 412 10.10 6.31 11.91
N SER A 413 10.13 5.08 12.43
CA SER A 413 9.33 3.98 11.90
C SER A 413 8.37 3.46 12.96
N PRO A 414 7.07 3.82 12.89
CA PRO A 414 6.04 3.20 13.72
C PRO A 414 6.02 1.67 13.57
N TRP A 415 6.33 1.14 12.38
CA TRP A 415 6.39 -0.30 12.13
C TRP A 415 7.49 -1.01 12.93
N TYR A 416 8.68 -0.41 12.98
CA TYR A 416 9.80 -0.94 13.77
C TYR A 416 9.57 -0.74 15.27
N MET A 417 9.17 0.47 15.68
CA MET A 417 8.92 0.81 17.08
C MET A 417 7.79 -0.04 17.67
N GLY A 418 6.76 -0.34 16.88
CA GLY A 418 5.69 -1.27 17.26
C GLY A 418 6.16 -2.69 17.53
N ARG A 419 7.33 -3.11 17.02
CA ARG A 419 7.92 -4.45 17.17
C ARG A 419 9.15 -4.47 18.06
N ASN A 420 9.49 -3.34 18.68
CA ASN A 420 10.67 -3.25 19.51
C ASN A 420 10.39 -3.86 20.90
N GLY A 421 11.08 -4.94 21.25
CA GLY A 421 10.93 -5.60 22.55
C GLY A 421 11.25 -4.69 23.74
N ALA A 422 12.11 -3.68 23.57
CA ALA A 422 12.38 -2.68 24.61
C ALA A 422 11.15 -1.81 24.94
N LEU A 423 10.21 -1.66 24.00
CA LEU A 423 8.97 -0.89 24.17
C LEU A 423 7.76 -1.78 24.49
N TRP A 424 7.75 -3.02 24.01
CA TRP A 424 6.55 -3.90 24.04
C TRP A 424 6.72 -5.21 24.82
N GLY A 425 7.88 -5.41 25.46
CA GLY A 425 8.17 -6.61 26.27
C GLY A 425 8.69 -7.78 25.43
N ASP A 426 8.56 -8.99 25.98
CA ASP A 426 9.16 -10.21 25.41
C ASP A 426 8.40 -10.77 24.20
N ASP A 427 7.15 -10.35 23.99
CA ASP A 427 6.28 -10.85 22.91
C ASP A 427 5.88 -9.76 21.88
N PRO A 428 6.83 -8.95 21.36
CA PRO A 428 6.49 -7.77 20.56
C PRO A 428 5.98 -8.14 19.15
N LEU A 429 6.11 -9.39 18.72
CA LEU A 429 5.61 -9.85 17.42
C LEU A 429 4.23 -10.51 17.51
N ASP A 430 3.78 -10.86 18.72
CA ASP A 430 2.53 -11.59 18.93
C ASP A 430 1.35 -10.62 18.88
N PHE A 431 0.29 -11.03 18.18
CA PHE A 431 -0.99 -10.32 18.17
C PHE A 431 -1.75 -10.62 19.48
N ARG A 432 -1.58 -9.73 20.48
CA ARG A 432 -2.16 -9.87 21.82
C ARG A 432 -2.90 -8.59 22.23
N PRO A 433 -4.17 -8.42 21.82
CA PRO A 433 -4.98 -7.26 22.21
C PRO A 433 -5.02 -7.04 23.73
N GLU A 434 -4.94 -8.10 24.52
CA GLU A 434 -4.97 -8.05 25.99
C GLU A 434 -3.93 -7.11 26.59
N ARG A 435 -2.77 -6.93 25.94
CA ARG A 435 -1.72 -6.02 26.44
C ARG A 435 -2.27 -4.61 26.67
N TRP A 436 -3.18 -4.14 25.82
CA TRP A 436 -3.78 -2.81 25.94
C TRP A 436 -4.74 -2.68 27.11
N LEU A 437 -5.26 -3.79 27.63
CA LEU A 437 -6.16 -3.83 28.79
C LEU A 437 -5.38 -4.02 30.10
N GLU A 438 -4.26 -4.74 30.04
CA GLU A 438 -3.40 -5.06 31.19
C GLU A 438 -2.42 -3.94 31.54
N MET A 439 -2.01 -3.13 30.57
CA MET A 439 -1.08 -2.03 30.79
C MET A 439 -1.62 -1.00 31.79
N ALA A 440 -0.87 -0.78 32.87
CA ALA A 440 -1.19 0.23 33.88
C ALA A 440 -1.18 1.66 33.31
N THR A 441 -0.34 1.93 32.31
CA THR A 441 -0.25 3.23 31.64
C THR A 441 -0.20 3.01 30.13
N ARG A 442 -1.00 3.77 29.39
CA ARG A 442 -1.00 3.71 27.92
C ARG A 442 0.32 4.28 27.38
N PRO A 443 0.86 3.70 26.29
CA PRO A 443 2.07 4.23 25.67
C PRO A 443 1.81 5.67 25.20
N SER A 444 2.81 6.52 25.37
CA SER A 444 2.79 7.86 24.81
C SER A 444 2.74 7.81 23.28
N ALA A 445 2.31 8.91 22.66
CA ALA A 445 2.33 9.04 21.21
C ALA A 445 3.75 9.00 20.60
N TYR A 446 4.80 9.06 21.43
CA TYR A 446 6.19 8.96 21.00
C TYR A 446 6.72 7.52 21.08
N GLU A 447 6.19 6.70 21.99
CA GLU A 447 6.43 5.24 22.03
C GLU A 447 5.60 4.50 20.98
N PHE A 448 4.39 5.01 20.70
CA PHE A 448 3.47 4.50 19.68
C PHE A 448 3.08 5.58 18.66
N PRO A 449 3.99 5.98 17.74
CA PRO A 449 3.79 7.12 16.84
C PRO A 449 2.99 6.78 15.57
N ALA A 450 2.15 5.75 15.59
CA ALA A 450 1.35 5.33 14.43
C ALA A 450 0.36 6.42 13.97
N PHE A 451 -0.10 7.28 14.90
CA PHE A 451 -0.95 8.43 14.62
C PHE A 451 -0.19 9.77 14.63
N GLN A 452 1.15 9.76 14.45
CA GLN A 452 2.02 10.89 14.74
C GLN A 452 1.94 11.35 16.21
N ALA A 453 2.59 12.45 16.55
CA ALA A 453 2.55 13.06 17.87
C ALA A 453 2.70 14.59 17.78
N GLY A 454 2.61 15.25 18.93
CA GLY A 454 2.82 16.70 19.05
C GLY A 454 1.85 17.53 18.18
N PRO A 455 2.27 18.71 17.70
CA PRO A 455 1.42 19.58 16.91
C PRO A 455 0.96 19.00 15.57
N ARG A 456 1.50 17.86 15.10
CA ARG A 456 1.09 17.17 13.87
C ARG A 456 0.37 15.83 14.11
N VAL A 457 -0.07 15.55 15.34
CA VAL A 457 -0.90 14.38 15.67
C VAL A 457 -2.11 14.26 14.71
N CYS A 458 -2.48 13.03 14.37
CA CYS A 458 -3.62 12.76 13.50
C CYS A 458 -4.92 13.32 14.09
N LEU A 459 -5.59 14.22 13.37
CA LEU A 459 -6.87 14.80 13.81
C LEU A 459 -7.99 13.76 13.80
N GLY A 460 -7.94 12.81 12.85
CA GLY A 460 -8.95 11.77 12.66
C GLY A 460 -8.79 10.55 13.55
N MET A 461 -7.80 10.47 14.45
CA MET A 461 -7.50 9.26 15.22
C MET A 461 -8.74 8.67 15.92
N ASN A 462 -9.45 9.47 16.71
CA ASN A 462 -10.61 8.99 17.45
C ASN A 462 -11.77 8.60 16.53
N MET A 463 -11.95 9.31 15.42
CA MET A 463 -12.97 9.00 14.42
C MET A 463 -12.68 7.67 13.72
N ALA A 464 -11.43 7.47 13.28
CA ALA A 464 -10.99 6.25 12.60
C ALA A 464 -11.10 5.02 13.52
N VAL A 465 -10.77 5.15 14.81
CA VAL A 465 -10.97 4.08 15.78
C VAL A 465 -12.46 3.76 15.95
N LEU A 466 -13.33 4.77 16.04
CA LEU A 466 -14.77 4.57 16.15
C LEU A 466 -15.37 3.92 14.89
N GLU A 467 -14.96 4.39 13.71
CA GLU A 467 -15.35 3.85 12.41
C GLU A 467 -14.93 2.38 12.27
N ALA A 468 -13.67 2.06 12.59
CA ALA A 468 -13.17 0.70 12.55
C ALA A 468 -13.92 -0.22 13.52
N LYS A 469 -14.15 0.25 14.76
CA LYS A 469 -14.92 -0.52 15.76
C LYS A 469 -16.34 -0.79 15.28
N LEU A 470 -17.02 0.21 14.71
CA LEU A 470 -18.38 0.02 14.21
C LEU A 470 -18.42 -1.02 13.09
N PHE A 471 -17.55 -0.88 12.08
CA PHE A 471 -17.56 -1.80 10.94
C PHE A 471 -17.21 -3.24 11.35
N LEU A 472 -16.21 -3.41 12.21
CA LEU A 472 -15.84 -4.71 12.77
C LEU A 472 -17.00 -5.31 13.59
N ALA A 473 -17.63 -4.52 14.47
CA ALA A 473 -18.74 -4.97 15.30
C ALA A 473 -19.97 -5.37 14.47
N THR A 474 -20.34 -4.57 13.46
CA THR A 474 -21.43 -4.87 12.53
C THR A 474 -21.15 -6.14 11.73
N THR A 475 -19.92 -6.33 11.26
CA THR A 475 -19.52 -7.51 10.50
C THR A 475 -19.55 -8.76 11.37
N LEU A 476 -18.86 -8.75 12.51
CA LEU A 476 -18.69 -9.93 13.40
C LEU A 476 -19.96 -10.33 14.15
N ARG A 477 -20.94 -9.43 14.24
CA ARG A 477 -22.28 -9.78 14.71
C ARG A 477 -23.08 -10.57 13.67
N ARG A 478 -22.83 -10.34 12.38
CA ARG A 478 -23.58 -10.96 11.28
C ARG A 478 -22.89 -12.20 10.71
N PHE A 479 -21.56 -12.23 10.78
CA PHE A 479 -20.75 -13.22 10.08
C PHE A 479 -19.62 -13.73 10.97
N HIS A 480 -19.29 -15.00 10.78
CA HIS A 480 -18.00 -15.54 11.19
C HIS A 480 -17.00 -15.35 10.05
N VAL A 481 -15.78 -14.90 10.36
CA VAL A 481 -14.74 -14.60 9.38
C VAL A 481 -13.58 -15.59 9.53
N ASP A 482 -13.19 -16.23 8.44
CA ASP A 482 -12.04 -17.14 8.37
C ASP A 482 -11.25 -16.95 7.06
N ILE A 483 -10.00 -17.40 7.04
CA ILE A 483 -9.18 -17.47 5.82
C ILE A 483 -9.47 -18.81 5.13
N PRO A 484 -9.85 -18.82 3.84
CA PRO A 484 -10.07 -20.06 3.09
C PRO A 484 -8.87 -21.03 3.19
N VAL A 485 -9.15 -22.33 3.29
CA VAL A 485 -8.14 -23.38 3.49
C VAL A 485 -7.12 -23.43 2.34
N ASP A 486 -7.52 -23.02 1.15
CA ASP A 486 -6.71 -22.93 -0.07
C ASP A 486 -5.85 -21.66 -0.17
N GLU A 487 -5.99 -20.70 0.76
CA GLU A 487 -5.20 -19.48 0.78
C GLU A 487 -4.05 -19.52 1.78
N LYS A 488 -2.94 -18.85 1.43
CA LYS A 488 -1.79 -18.68 2.34
C LYS A 488 -2.21 -17.86 3.56
N ARG A 489 -2.07 -18.46 4.75
CA ARG A 489 -2.30 -17.81 6.05
C ARG A 489 -1.20 -16.83 6.43
N GLU A 490 0.04 -17.11 6.05
CA GLU A 490 1.14 -16.17 6.22
C GLU A 490 1.11 -15.14 5.09
N ARG A 491 0.72 -13.92 5.45
CA ARG A 491 0.78 -12.76 4.57
C ARG A 491 1.83 -11.81 5.13
N ASP A 492 2.94 -11.67 4.42
CA ASP A 492 3.95 -10.66 4.76
C ASP A 492 3.31 -9.27 4.83
N TYR A 493 3.86 -8.37 5.65
CA TYR A 493 3.45 -6.97 5.64
C TYR A 493 3.67 -6.40 4.24
N VAL A 494 2.58 -6.23 3.49
CA VAL A 494 2.63 -5.65 2.16
C VAL A 494 2.59 -4.14 2.34
N ALA A 495 3.77 -3.52 2.38
CA ALA A 495 3.84 -2.10 2.11
C ALA A 495 3.26 -1.89 0.70
N LYS A 496 2.09 -1.25 0.57
CA LYS A 496 1.54 -0.80 -0.72
C LYS A 496 2.41 0.34 -1.28
N MET A 497 3.65 0.02 -1.59
CA MET A 497 4.63 0.91 -2.18
C MET A 497 4.99 0.26 -3.52
N GLY A 498 4.20 0.57 -4.56
CA GLY A 498 4.25 0.00 -5.92
C GLY A 498 5.56 0.24 -6.70
N LEU A 499 6.67 0.49 -6.02
CA LEU A 499 7.97 0.69 -6.63
C LEU A 499 8.53 -0.59 -7.26
N PHE A 500 8.37 -1.74 -6.61
CA PHE A 500 8.97 -2.99 -7.09
C PHE A 500 8.22 -3.63 -8.25
N LYS A 501 6.89 -3.50 -8.33
CA LYS A 501 6.10 -4.07 -9.43
C LYS A 501 6.29 -3.33 -10.76
N LEU A 502 6.56 -2.02 -10.73
CA LEU A 502 6.52 -1.18 -11.94
C LEU A 502 7.89 -0.78 -12.51
N LEU A 503 8.97 -0.77 -11.70
CA LEU A 503 10.34 -0.69 -12.24
C LEU A 503 10.73 -1.98 -12.97
N ALA A 504 10.24 -3.13 -12.50
CA ALA A 504 10.37 -4.40 -13.20
C ALA A 504 9.62 -4.38 -14.55
N SER A 505 8.43 -3.78 -14.62
CA SER A 505 7.65 -3.71 -15.87
C SER A 505 8.19 -2.68 -16.86
N ALA A 506 8.68 -1.53 -16.41
CA ALA A 506 9.18 -0.44 -17.26
C ALA A 506 10.59 -0.68 -17.84
N LEU A 507 11.41 -1.53 -17.20
CA LEU A 507 12.74 -1.93 -17.70
C LEU A 507 12.70 -3.23 -18.52
N GLY A 508 11.52 -3.77 -18.85
CA GLY A 508 11.40 -5.04 -19.55
C GLY A 508 11.85 -6.25 -18.72
N ILE A 509 12.02 -6.10 -17.41
CA ILE A 509 12.37 -7.16 -16.46
C ILE A 509 11.08 -7.70 -15.80
N LYS A 510 9.99 -7.84 -16.55
CA LYS A 510 8.91 -8.72 -16.12
C LYS A 510 9.39 -10.12 -16.41
N LYS A 511 9.80 -10.86 -15.38
CA LYS A 511 10.00 -12.29 -15.57
C LYS A 511 8.64 -12.88 -15.89
N THR A 512 8.49 -13.41 -17.10
CA THR A 512 7.21 -14.01 -17.52
C THR A 512 6.92 -15.15 -16.57
N GLN A 513 5.78 -15.08 -15.89
CA GLN A 513 5.29 -16.17 -15.06
C GLN A 513 4.85 -17.29 -16.00
N VAL A 514 5.43 -18.47 -15.84
CA VAL A 514 5.12 -19.66 -16.64
C VAL A 514 4.78 -20.77 -15.67
N ARG A 515 3.55 -21.25 -15.75
CA ARG A 515 3.07 -22.42 -15.02
C ARG A 515 3.30 -23.65 -15.89
N ILE A 516 4.09 -24.60 -15.41
CA ILE A 516 4.40 -25.83 -16.13
C ILE A 516 3.94 -27.04 -15.33
N LEU A 517 3.44 -28.04 -16.03
CA LEU A 517 3.06 -29.31 -15.45
C LEU A 517 4.17 -30.34 -15.70
N VAL A 518 4.67 -30.98 -14.66
CA VAL A 518 5.70 -32.04 -14.78
C VAL A 518 5.05 -33.37 -14.41
N VAL A 519 4.94 -34.25 -15.41
CA VAL A 519 4.20 -35.52 -15.35
C VAL A 519 4.99 -36.65 -16.00
N GLY A 520 4.53 -37.89 -15.81
CA GLY A 520 5.23 -39.11 -16.24
C GLY A 520 5.17 -40.19 -15.15
N LEU A 521 5.55 -41.41 -15.49
CA LEU A 521 5.42 -42.57 -14.60
C LEU A 521 6.26 -42.44 -13.31
N ASP A 522 5.90 -43.19 -12.28
CA ASP A 522 6.69 -43.28 -11.05
C ASP A 522 8.13 -43.72 -11.35
N ASN A 523 9.08 -43.22 -10.54
CA ASN A 523 10.51 -43.45 -10.69
C ASN A 523 11.17 -42.85 -11.96
N SER A 524 10.45 -42.09 -12.80
CA SER A 524 11.04 -41.43 -13.98
C SER A 524 11.98 -40.26 -13.66
N GLY A 525 12.01 -39.79 -12.41
CA GLY A 525 12.94 -38.73 -11.96
C GLY A 525 12.43 -37.30 -12.08
N LYS A 526 11.11 -37.10 -12.13
CA LYS A 526 10.44 -35.77 -12.17
C LYS A 526 10.94 -34.80 -11.10
N THR A 527 10.85 -35.18 -9.83
CA THR A 527 11.27 -34.34 -8.69
C THR A 527 12.75 -34.01 -8.73
N THR A 528 13.59 -34.96 -9.17
CA THR A 528 15.02 -34.73 -9.38
C THR A 528 15.29 -33.73 -10.50
N LEU A 529 14.55 -33.83 -11.61
CA LEU A 529 14.61 -32.86 -12.70
C LEU A 529 14.19 -31.46 -12.22
N VAL A 530 13.06 -31.36 -11.51
CA VAL A 530 12.58 -30.08 -10.96
C VAL A 530 13.61 -29.49 -10.00
N ASN A 531 14.18 -30.29 -9.10
CA ASN A 531 15.26 -29.87 -8.21
C ASN A 531 16.48 -29.36 -8.99
N HIS A 532 16.88 -30.05 -10.08
CA HIS A 532 17.99 -29.63 -10.93
C HIS A 532 17.71 -28.32 -11.70
N LEU A 533 16.44 -28.03 -12.00
CA LEU A 533 16.05 -26.78 -12.64
C LEU A 533 16.14 -25.57 -11.69
N LYS A 534 16.06 -25.76 -10.36
CA LYS A 534 16.19 -24.69 -9.37
C LYS A 534 17.60 -24.06 -9.39
N PRO A 535 17.76 -22.78 -9.00
CA PRO A 535 19.06 -22.17 -8.77
C PRO A 535 19.90 -22.99 -7.78
N LYS A 536 21.22 -23.10 -7.98
CA LYS A 536 22.13 -23.94 -7.16
C LYS A 536 21.98 -23.75 -5.64
N LYS A 537 21.63 -22.54 -5.18
CA LYS A 537 21.44 -22.22 -3.76
C LYS A 537 20.14 -22.77 -3.15
N SER A 538 19.20 -23.18 -3.99
CA SER A 538 17.84 -23.61 -3.63
C SER A 538 17.61 -25.09 -3.96
N GLN A 539 18.65 -25.81 -4.41
CA GLN A 539 18.57 -27.24 -4.68
C GLN A 539 18.65 -28.00 -3.36
N ALA A 540 17.75 -28.95 -3.15
CA ALA A 540 17.80 -29.87 -2.02
C ALA A 540 18.95 -30.88 -2.20
N HIS A 541 19.63 -31.20 -1.11
CA HIS A 541 20.69 -32.22 -1.07
C HIS A 541 20.14 -33.65 -1.17
N GLU A 542 18.90 -33.86 -0.75
CA GLU A 542 18.19 -35.13 -0.81
C GLU A 542 16.80 -34.93 -1.41
N VAL A 543 16.41 -35.81 -2.33
CA VAL A 543 15.10 -35.74 -3.01
C VAL A 543 14.28 -36.95 -2.58
N VAL A 544 13.16 -36.71 -1.92
CA VAL A 544 12.21 -37.74 -1.48
C VAL A 544 11.14 -38.01 -2.53
N PRO A 545 10.53 -39.22 -2.58
CA PRO A 545 9.44 -39.52 -3.51
C PRO A 545 8.20 -38.64 -3.30
N THR A 546 7.67 -38.04 -4.37
CA THR A 546 6.46 -37.21 -4.33
C THR A 546 5.19 -38.03 -4.06
N ILE A 547 4.52 -37.71 -2.94
CA ILE A 547 3.18 -38.22 -2.59
C ILE A 547 2.15 -37.18 -3.05
N GLY A 548 1.25 -37.54 -3.96
CA GLY A 548 0.26 -36.62 -4.53
C GLY A 548 0.88 -35.61 -5.50
N PHE A 549 1.21 -34.41 -5.04
CA PHE A 549 1.85 -33.35 -5.83
C PHE A 549 2.69 -32.41 -4.95
N GLN A 550 3.63 -31.70 -5.56
CA GLN A 550 4.34 -30.56 -4.97
C GLN A 550 4.28 -29.36 -5.92
N VAL A 551 4.14 -28.17 -5.35
CA VAL A 551 4.22 -26.90 -6.10
C VAL A 551 5.56 -26.26 -5.80
N GLU A 552 6.36 -26.07 -6.85
CA GLU A 552 7.70 -25.53 -6.76
C GLU A 552 7.78 -24.19 -7.50
N GLU A 553 8.20 -23.15 -6.80
CA GLU A 553 8.36 -21.82 -7.36
C GLU A 553 9.84 -21.46 -7.41
N PHE A 554 10.36 -21.24 -8.61
CA PHE A 554 11.74 -20.80 -8.78
C PHE A 554 11.92 -19.93 -10.01
N THR A 555 13.04 -19.21 -10.02
CA THR A 555 13.39 -18.31 -11.10
C THR A 555 14.58 -18.84 -11.87
N LYS A 556 14.43 -19.02 -13.19
CA LYS A 556 15.53 -19.41 -14.09
C LYS A 556 15.53 -18.50 -15.31
N ALA A 557 16.69 -17.92 -15.62
CA ALA A 557 16.83 -16.88 -16.64
C ALA A 557 15.84 -15.70 -16.42
N ASN A 558 15.09 -15.34 -17.46
CA ASN A 558 14.05 -14.30 -17.47
C ASN A 558 12.64 -14.85 -17.21
N LEU A 559 12.49 -16.08 -16.70
CA LEU A 559 11.21 -16.70 -16.40
C LEU A 559 11.08 -16.97 -14.90
N ASN A 560 9.87 -16.76 -14.38
CA ASN A 560 9.47 -17.27 -13.07
C ASN A 560 8.61 -18.50 -13.32
N PHE A 561 9.04 -19.64 -12.81
CA PHE A 561 8.35 -20.90 -12.97
C PHE A 561 7.50 -21.19 -11.74
N THR A 562 6.24 -21.54 -11.97
CA THR A 562 5.43 -22.31 -11.02
C THR A 562 5.32 -23.71 -11.60
N VAL A 563 5.97 -24.68 -10.97
CA VAL A 563 6.07 -26.05 -11.43
C VAL A 563 5.17 -26.92 -10.58
N PHE A 564 4.19 -27.56 -11.21
CA PHE A 564 3.38 -28.60 -10.59
C PHE A 564 4.09 -29.95 -10.80
N ASP A 565 4.87 -30.39 -9.81
CA ASP A 565 5.51 -31.72 -9.81
C ASP A 565 4.51 -32.78 -9.34
N MET A 566 4.03 -33.58 -10.28
CA MET A 566 2.97 -34.54 -10.01
C MET A 566 3.52 -35.94 -9.71
N SER A 567 2.85 -36.69 -8.82
CA SER A 567 3.18 -38.08 -8.59
C SER A 567 2.87 -38.95 -9.82
N GLY A 568 3.76 -39.89 -10.11
CA GLY A 568 3.60 -40.86 -11.20
C GLY A 568 2.98 -42.20 -10.78
N GLN A 569 2.70 -42.38 -9.49
CA GLN A 569 2.06 -43.61 -8.98
C GLN A 569 0.63 -43.71 -9.53
N SER A 570 0.21 -44.89 -9.98
CA SER A 570 -1.10 -45.09 -10.63
C SER A 570 -2.29 -44.52 -9.84
N ARG A 571 -2.26 -44.61 -8.50
CA ARG A 571 -3.33 -44.07 -7.63
C ARG A 571 -3.47 -42.54 -7.62
N TYR A 572 -2.49 -41.80 -8.15
CA TYR A 572 -2.46 -40.33 -8.10
C TYR A 572 -2.47 -39.67 -9.49
N ARG A 573 -2.46 -40.44 -10.59
CA ARG A 573 -2.41 -39.87 -11.95
C ARG A 573 -3.66 -39.07 -12.32
N SER A 574 -4.82 -39.43 -11.75
CA SER A 574 -6.05 -38.64 -11.90
C SER A 574 -5.91 -37.21 -11.37
N LEU A 575 -4.97 -36.91 -10.46
CA LEU A 575 -4.75 -35.55 -9.97
C LEU A 575 -4.14 -34.62 -11.03
N TRP A 576 -3.55 -35.16 -12.11
CA TRP A 576 -2.95 -34.35 -13.17
C TRP A 576 -3.99 -33.43 -13.81
N GLU A 577 -5.22 -33.91 -13.97
CA GLU A 577 -6.29 -33.19 -14.67
C GLU A 577 -6.72 -31.88 -14.00
N ASN A 578 -6.54 -31.79 -12.67
CA ASN A 578 -6.84 -30.60 -11.89
C ASN A 578 -5.99 -29.38 -12.28
N TYR A 579 -4.85 -29.60 -12.96
CA TYR A 579 -3.90 -28.54 -13.32
C TYR A 579 -3.87 -28.24 -14.82
N TYR A 580 -4.60 -29.01 -15.63
CA TYR A 580 -4.57 -28.87 -17.09
C TYR A 580 -5.00 -27.48 -17.56
N SER A 581 -6.07 -26.93 -17.00
CA SER A 581 -6.64 -25.63 -17.41
C SER A 581 -5.66 -24.47 -17.23
N ASP A 582 -4.74 -24.57 -16.27
CA ASP A 582 -3.96 -23.44 -15.79
C ASP A 582 -2.48 -23.41 -16.26
N VAL A 583 -2.01 -24.46 -16.92
CA VAL A 583 -0.60 -24.60 -17.34
C VAL A 583 -0.36 -24.06 -18.76
N GLN A 584 0.85 -23.56 -19.02
CA GLN A 584 1.28 -23.06 -20.33
C GLN A 584 2.26 -23.97 -21.07
N ALA A 585 2.83 -24.98 -20.40
CA ALA A 585 3.65 -26.03 -21.02
C ALA A 585 3.61 -27.30 -20.16
N ILE A 586 3.97 -28.43 -20.78
CA ILE A 586 4.06 -29.73 -20.10
C ILE A 586 5.49 -30.26 -20.28
N ILE A 587 6.07 -30.79 -19.21
CA ILE A 587 7.27 -31.64 -19.28
C ILE A 587 6.84 -33.06 -18.95
N TYR A 588 6.95 -33.95 -19.93
CA TYR A 588 6.67 -35.36 -19.79
C TYR A 588 7.99 -36.10 -19.59
N VAL A 589 8.24 -36.58 -18.37
CA VAL A 589 9.53 -37.18 -17.98
C VAL A 589 9.49 -38.70 -18.13
N LEU A 590 10.37 -39.22 -18.96
CA LEU A 590 10.49 -40.63 -19.31
C LEU A 590 11.69 -41.25 -18.58
N ASP A 591 11.55 -42.50 -18.15
CA ASP A 591 12.69 -43.32 -17.76
C ASP A 591 13.19 -44.07 -19.00
N SER A 592 14.31 -43.62 -19.57
CA SER A 592 14.86 -44.23 -20.79
C SER A 592 15.31 -45.67 -20.57
N THR A 593 15.54 -46.11 -19.34
CA THR A 593 15.94 -47.51 -19.06
C THR A 593 14.76 -48.47 -18.96
N ASP A 594 13.54 -47.95 -18.95
CA ASP A 594 12.32 -48.71 -18.70
C ASP A 594 11.53 -48.92 -19.99
N SER A 595 12.10 -49.72 -20.90
CA SER A 595 11.47 -50.05 -22.19
C SER A 595 10.15 -50.80 -22.02
N ILE A 596 9.98 -51.55 -20.92
CA ILE A 596 8.77 -52.32 -20.62
C ILE A 596 7.60 -51.39 -20.30
N ARG A 597 7.80 -50.38 -19.44
CA ARG A 597 6.72 -49.44 -19.06
C ARG A 597 6.55 -48.30 -20.04
N MET A 598 7.28 -48.28 -21.16
CA MET A 598 7.10 -47.27 -22.20
C MET A 598 5.71 -47.33 -22.86
N CYS A 599 5.10 -48.52 -22.96
CA CYS A 599 3.71 -48.64 -23.40
C CYS A 599 2.73 -47.99 -22.42
N VAL A 600 2.97 -48.11 -21.11
CA VAL A 600 2.15 -47.45 -20.08
C VAL A 600 2.34 -45.93 -20.15
N ALA A 601 3.55 -45.45 -20.41
CA ALA A 601 3.80 -44.03 -20.61
C ALA A 601 3.07 -43.49 -21.85
N LYS A 602 3.01 -44.29 -22.93
CA LYS A 602 2.23 -43.97 -24.13
C LYS A 602 0.74 -43.83 -23.82
N ASP A 603 0.14 -44.83 -23.17
CA ASP A 603 -1.30 -44.82 -22.84
C ASP A 603 -1.66 -43.60 -21.98
N GLU A 604 -0.83 -43.25 -20.99
CA GLU A 604 -1.03 -42.07 -20.13
C GLU A 604 -0.83 -40.75 -20.89
N LEU A 605 0.10 -40.72 -21.85
CA LEU A 605 0.30 -39.57 -22.72
C LEU A 605 -0.92 -39.34 -23.63
N GLU A 606 -1.46 -40.40 -24.23
CA GLU A 606 -2.66 -40.35 -25.06
C GLU A 606 -3.85 -39.82 -24.24
N GLN A 607 -4.10 -40.38 -23.05
CA GLN A 607 -5.15 -39.89 -22.14
C GLN A 607 -4.97 -38.41 -21.78
N LEU A 608 -3.74 -37.99 -21.49
CA LEU A 608 -3.43 -36.60 -21.16
C LEU A 608 -3.67 -35.66 -22.37
N VAL A 609 -3.28 -36.08 -23.57
CA VAL A 609 -3.40 -35.27 -24.79
C VAL A 609 -4.86 -35.18 -25.28
N GLU A 610 -5.63 -36.26 -25.16
CA GLU A 610 -7.04 -36.36 -25.56
C GLU A 610 -8.00 -35.73 -24.55
N HIS A 611 -7.54 -35.46 -23.32
CA HIS A 611 -8.39 -34.84 -22.31
C HIS A 611 -8.97 -33.51 -22.80
N LYS A 612 -10.28 -33.29 -22.57
CA LYS A 612 -11.04 -32.13 -23.08
C LYS A 612 -10.39 -30.76 -22.85
N GLU A 613 -9.70 -30.59 -21.71
CA GLU A 613 -9.00 -29.35 -21.33
C GLU A 613 -7.70 -29.12 -22.11
N LEU A 614 -7.08 -30.18 -22.64
CA LEU A 614 -5.81 -30.12 -23.36
C LEU A 614 -5.98 -30.32 -24.87
N ALA A 615 -6.93 -31.14 -25.32
CA ALA A 615 -7.11 -31.50 -26.73
C ALA A 615 -7.22 -30.28 -27.65
N ALA A 616 -8.03 -29.28 -27.26
CA ALA A 616 -8.23 -28.06 -28.05
C ALA A 616 -7.10 -27.03 -27.93
N ARG A 617 -6.10 -27.24 -27.05
CA ARG A 617 -5.05 -26.25 -26.75
C ARG A 617 -3.73 -26.60 -27.44
N LYS A 618 -3.15 -25.58 -28.07
CA LYS A 618 -1.80 -25.62 -28.65
C LYS A 618 -0.73 -25.37 -27.57
N LEU A 619 -0.56 -26.32 -26.66
CA LEU A 619 0.44 -26.26 -25.61
C LEU A 619 1.74 -26.96 -26.04
N PRO A 620 2.91 -26.37 -25.79
CA PRO A 620 4.18 -27.04 -26.01
C PRO A 620 4.40 -28.17 -24.99
N ILE A 621 4.84 -29.33 -25.48
CA ILE A 621 5.21 -30.49 -24.66
C ILE A 621 6.70 -30.79 -24.84
N LEU A 622 7.45 -30.81 -23.74
CA LEU A 622 8.82 -31.28 -23.71
C LEU A 622 8.84 -32.71 -23.18
N PHE A 623 9.27 -33.66 -24.00
CA PHE A 623 9.60 -35.01 -23.58
C PHE A 623 11.05 -35.01 -23.09
N PHE A 624 11.25 -35.40 -21.82
CA PHE A 624 12.58 -35.45 -21.23
C PHE A 624 12.98 -36.91 -21.02
N ALA A 625 13.87 -37.42 -21.87
CA ALA A 625 14.41 -38.77 -21.82
C ALA A 625 15.46 -38.86 -20.69
N ASN A 626 15.02 -39.24 -19.49
CA ASN A 626 15.86 -39.23 -18.31
C ASN A 626 16.67 -40.54 -18.15
N LYS A 627 17.73 -40.49 -17.34
CA LYS A 627 18.64 -41.64 -17.05
C LYS A 627 19.41 -42.18 -18.27
N MET A 628 19.67 -41.32 -19.25
CA MET A 628 20.43 -41.66 -20.45
C MET A 628 21.91 -41.98 -20.20
N ASP A 629 22.41 -41.73 -19.00
CA ASP A 629 23.75 -42.11 -18.57
C ASP A 629 23.90 -43.62 -18.28
N LEU A 630 22.79 -44.35 -18.21
CA LEU A 630 22.79 -45.79 -17.92
C LEU A 630 22.91 -46.64 -19.20
N ALA A 631 23.58 -47.78 -19.09
CA ALA A 631 24.00 -48.60 -20.24
C ALA A 631 22.86 -49.18 -21.10
N ASN A 632 21.65 -49.30 -20.54
CA ASN A 632 20.45 -49.84 -21.18
C ASN A 632 19.41 -48.75 -21.53
N ALA A 633 19.81 -47.48 -21.54
CA ALA A 633 18.91 -46.38 -21.85
C ALA A 633 18.58 -46.31 -23.34
N LEU A 634 17.29 -46.20 -23.64
CA LEU A 634 16.76 -45.84 -24.94
C LEU A 634 17.23 -44.43 -25.33
N THR A 635 17.62 -44.28 -26.58
CA THR A 635 17.90 -42.98 -27.18
C THR A 635 16.62 -42.14 -27.29
N PRO A 636 16.72 -40.80 -27.40
CA PRO A 636 15.56 -39.95 -27.66
C PRO A 636 14.75 -40.38 -28.90
N VAL A 637 15.43 -40.89 -29.94
CA VAL A 637 14.77 -41.39 -31.17
C VAL A 637 13.96 -42.65 -30.88
N GLU A 638 14.51 -43.59 -30.11
CA GLU A 638 13.78 -44.80 -29.71
C GLU A 638 12.60 -44.46 -28.79
N CYS A 639 12.77 -43.53 -27.85
CA CYS A 639 11.67 -43.04 -27.01
C CYS A 639 10.55 -42.41 -27.85
N MET A 640 10.91 -41.60 -28.86
CA MET A 640 9.97 -41.00 -29.79
C MET A 640 9.19 -42.05 -30.58
N GLN A 641 9.86 -43.12 -31.04
CA GLN A 641 9.23 -44.24 -31.74
C GLN A 641 8.28 -45.02 -30.83
N HIS A 642 8.70 -45.33 -29.61
CA HIS A 642 7.87 -46.07 -28.65
C HIS A 642 6.60 -45.31 -28.23
N LEU A 643 6.69 -43.98 -28.13
CA LEU A 643 5.54 -43.13 -27.79
C LEU A 643 4.75 -42.66 -29.01
N GLU A 644 5.20 -43.01 -30.22
CA GLU A 644 4.60 -42.60 -31.50
C GLU A 644 4.33 -41.08 -31.58
N LEU A 645 5.30 -40.27 -31.14
CA LEU A 645 5.12 -38.81 -31.01
C LEU A 645 4.77 -38.11 -32.34
N GLU A 646 5.13 -38.71 -33.48
CA GLU A 646 4.75 -38.22 -34.82
C GLU A 646 3.24 -38.21 -35.04
N SER A 647 2.49 -39.03 -34.30
CA SER A 647 1.03 -39.09 -34.36
C SER A 647 0.33 -37.99 -33.54
N LEU A 648 1.07 -37.21 -32.74
CA LEU A 648 0.56 -36.09 -31.93
C LEU A 648 0.23 -34.86 -32.79
N GLY A 649 -0.76 -34.99 -33.67
CA GLY A 649 -1.20 -33.95 -34.59
C GLY A 649 -1.63 -32.66 -33.87
N GLY A 650 -1.08 -31.52 -34.31
CA GLY A 650 -1.51 -30.18 -33.88
C GLY A 650 -0.89 -29.65 -32.58
N LYS A 651 -0.06 -30.45 -31.87
CA LYS A 651 0.71 -29.99 -30.69
C LYS A 651 2.19 -29.82 -31.05
N SER A 652 2.82 -28.73 -30.59
CA SER A 652 4.27 -28.57 -30.75
C SER A 652 4.98 -29.37 -29.66
N TRP A 653 5.89 -30.26 -30.03
CA TRP A 653 6.66 -31.02 -29.06
C TRP A 653 8.14 -31.06 -29.39
N HIS A 654 8.95 -31.33 -28.38
CA HIS A 654 10.39 -31.56 -28.49
C HIS A 654 10.79 -32.71 -27.56
N ILE A 655 11.75 -33.54 -27.96
CA ILE A 655 12.32 -34.58 -27.12
C ILE A 655 13.82 -34.33 -26.95
N THR A 656 14.30 -34.41 -25.71
CA THR A 656 15.71 -34.19 -25.35
C THR A 656 16.19 -35.18 -24.33
#